data_AF-A0A6N6SBG3-F1
#
_entry.id   AF-A0A6N6SBG3-F1
#
_cell.length_a   1.000
_cell.length_b   1.000
_cell.length_c   1.000
_cell.angle_alpha   90.00
_cell.angle_beta   90.00
_cell.angle_gamma   90.00
#
_symmetry.space_group_name_H-M   'P 1'
#
loop_
_entity.id
_entity.type
_entity.pdbx_description
1 polymer ?
#
loop_
_entity_poly.entity_id
_entity_poly.type
_entity_poly.pdbx_seq_one_letter_code
_entity_poly.pdbx_strand_id
1 'polypeptide(L)'
;MPARSPSQPCRWASEARKRADLGIDAPDGSEILVPDPKGIEEIPSGARKRTDMEMERRRAALGKSRRGRRVISRLKMCRLGMAVLLTTLTQAGALADAARAETRALLVGVSDYEAENVGLTDLRGPENDVRLLREVLLRLGVNQVETIADGVEDATRPSRAAIMDALARLAATSAPGDLIYVHFSGHGTQQADRDRDETDGLDEVFLAIDAAPGPAGSGVIVNSLVDDEIGRAVGAIRASGADVFVVFDSCHCGTALRGGAAGIVARYVEPSVFGIDVPHFAMPEPQADLTLKGDLSGRYLAFYAARSAEAAHEINLAEAEGGEAWFGLFSARLAARLETGTDMSYRQLFEAVLADLNDDALSGLARAQTPSWEGNLIDAPVLGRGRIGQPPARRFRVEGDEVMAGTVHGLGRGTLLAVLTAPQERIAGYAQITQAQTTRSVLQPVDVACYPRQDALCPAQGAIPAGAAYAQVVGRPLDLSVGIAPPIDTLAGRPLGATMPAAVALQSAIRDAVAAGQALRLDPARYTVESLWADGRLWFGPRVTSGGRPVGLAWEPVGSVPLAPLLQRVFEAETLARMLGAVAGETSPLNPSPVQVSVDLVPVAVEDLTPPGIPLVPVEECRHAQARAKGPSTALPAAAEVKQCDRLRFSGQGRVPGAWDVNRVYIDSRFCIRVDHTLIEGVAQAAPLGPDMIVCSDCPDGYAAGLERAFVIVTNAREHAEPLNLEGMLENCQTTGPVRGAMAGALRDFLATRARRPDTRGGFGTYEIHDVWVEQSSWLVLPREETFRRFEARRLTSGDAR
;
A
#
# COMPACT_ATOMS: atom_id res chain seq x y z
N MET A 1 16.11 -50.95 36.48
CA MET A 1 17.53 -51.34 36.64
C MET A 1 17.69 -52.81 36.27
N PRO A 2 18.89 -53.30 35.90
CA PRO A 2 20.15 -52.58 35.69
C PRO A 2 20.63 -52.64 34.21
N ALA A 3 21.77 -52.07 33.80
CA ALA A 3 22.37 -50.75 34.06
C ALA A 3 23.66 -50.62 33.23
N ARG A 4 23.87 -49.48 32.53
CA ARG A 4 25.16 -48.75 32.39
C ARG A 4 25.06 -47.61 31.37
N SER A 5 25.82 -46.55 31.64
CA SER A 5 26.13 -45.39 30.81
C SER A 5 27.64 -45.07 31.04
N PRO A 6 28.24 -43.97 30.54
CA PRO A 6 27.99 -43.18 29.33
C PRO A 6 29.27 -42.96 28.47
N SER A 7 29.15 -42.52 27.21
CA SER A 7 30.19 -41.71 26.52
C SER A 7 29.73 -41.12 25.17
N GLN A 8 30.24 -39.92 24.83
CA GLN A 8 30.17 -39.25 23.51
C GLN A 8 31.49 -39.49 22.72
N PRO A 9 31.86 -38.82 21.60
CA PRO A 9 31.14 -37.92 20.65
C PRO A 9 31.43 -38.25 19.15
N CYS A 10 31.29 -37.24 18.26
CA CYS A 10 31.88 -37.08 16.90
C CYS A 10 31.14 -37.74 15.71
N ARG A 11 30.66 -36.96 14.71
CA ARG A 11 31.34 -36.13 13.67
C ARG A 11 31.86 -36.93 12.48
N TRP A 12 31.21 -36.76 11.32
CA TRP A 12 31.77 -36.95 9.97
C TRP A 12 31.65 -35.58 9.26
N ALA A 13 32.65 -34.92 8.68
CA ALA A 13 33.97 -35.27 8.11
C ALA A 13 33.96 -35.66 6.63
N SER A 14 34.83 -34.97 5.88
CA SER A 14 35.07 -35.07 4.43
C SER A 14 36.42 -35.76 4.13
N GLU A 15 36.56 -36.34 2.94
CA GLU A 15 37.86 -36.71 2.33
C GLU A 15 37.65 -36.87 0.81
N ALA A 16 38.64 -36.80 -0.10
CA ALA A 16 40.09 -36.56 -0.05
C ALA A 16 40.51 -35.83 -1.36
N ARG A 17 41.73 -35.34 -1.63
CA ARG A 17 43.13 -35.86 -1.47
C ARG A 17 44.10 -34.65 -1.41
N LYS A 18 45.19 -34.62 -0.62
CA LYS A 18 46.49 -35.34 -0.73
C LYS A 18 47.20 -35.11 -2.10
N ARG A 19 48.49 -34.73 -2.20
CA ARG A 19 49.56 -34.44 -1.19
C ARG A 19 50.87 -33.99 -1.89
N ALA A 20 51.66 -33.04 -1.34
CA ALA A 20 53.13 -32.92 -1.48
C ALA A 20 53.68 -31.74 -0.65
N ASP A 21 54.95 -31.82 -0.21
CA ASP A 21 55.65 -30.83 0.64
C ASP A 21 56.78 -30.08 -0.12
N LEU A 22 57.50 -29.18 0.59
CA LEU A 22 58.58 -28.25 0.16
C LEU A 22 58.05 -26.89 -0.36
N GLY A 23 58.37 -25.72 0.21
CA GLY A 23 59.14 -25.38 1.42
C GLY A 23 60.50 -24.72 1.12
N ILE A 24 60.57 -23.38 1.29
CA ILE A 24 61.74 -22.51 1.54
C ILE A 24 61.24 -21.04 1.64
N ASP A 25 61.99 -20.19 2.32
CA ASP A 25 61.62 -18.83 2.75
C ASP A 25 61.68 -17.74 1.66
N ALA A 26 61.06 -16.59 1.94
CA ALA A 26 61.36 -15.29 1.34
C ALA A 26 62.47 -14.59 2.17
N PRO A 27 63.21 -13.56 1.67
CA PRO A 27 62.60 -12.24 1.39
C PRO A 27 63.36 -11.43 0.28
N ASP A 28 63.28 -10.10 0.40
CA ASP A 28 63.99 -9.02 -0.31
C ASP A 28 63.54 -8.73 -1.76
N GLY A 29 63.40 -7.48 -2.21
CA GLY A 29 63.51 -6.19 -1.50
C GLY A 29 64.34 -5.16 -2.26
N SER A 30 63.92 -3.89 -2.22
CA SER A 30 64.55 -2.73 -2.91
C SER A 30 64.55 -2.79 -4.46
N GLU A 31 64.58 -1.69 -5.22
CA GLU A 31 64.25 -0.29 -4.87
C GLU A 31 63.72 0.52 -6.07
N ILE A 32 63.09 1.63 -5.70
CA ILE A 32 62.60 2.79 -6.45
C ILE A 32 63.50 3.24 -7.62
N LEU A 33 62.90 3.67 -8.75
CA LEU A 33 63.38 4.82 -9.53
C LEU A 33 62.32 5.40 -10.50
N VAL A 34 62.24 6.74 -10.58
CA VAL A 34 61.34 7.55 -11.42
C VAL A 34 62.18 8.70 -12.01
N PRO A 35 62.16 8.97 -13.35
CA PRO A 35 61.74 10.31 -13.80
C PRO A 35 61.20 10.45 -15.26
N ASP A 36 59.98 10.99 -15.40
CA ASP A 36 59.63 12.24 -16.15
C ASP A 36 59.97 12.38 -17.69
N PRO A 37 59.75 13.52 -18.42
CA PRO A 37 58.81 13.48 -19.57
C PRO A 37 59.27 14.25 -20.85
N LYS A 38 58.29 14.64 -21.72
CA LYS A 38 58.35 15.41 -23.01
C LYS A 38 58.55 14.53 -24.26
N GLY A 39 58.05 14.86 -25.47
CA GLY A 39 57.14 15.94 -25.93
C GLY A 39 57.38 16.34 -27.41
N ILE A 40 56.39 16.98 -28.09
CA ILE A 40 56.49 17.61 -29.44
C ILE A 40 56.43 16.54 -30.60
N GLU A 41 56.01 16.70 -31.88
CA GLU A 41 55.90 17.84 -32.84
C GLU A 41 54.73 17.74 -33.89
N GLU A 42 53.99 18.85 -34.08
CA GLU A 42 53.32 19.46 -35.28
C GLU A 42 52.47 18.72 -36.38
N ILE A 43 51.97 19.56 -37.32
CA ILE A 43 50.80 19.51 -38.25
C ILE A 43 51.28 19.71 -39.73
N PRO A 44 50.51 20.06 -40.81
CA PRO A 44 49.06 20.04 -41.12
C PRO A 44 48.65 19.55 -42.56
N SER A 45 47.32 19.52 -42.80
CA SER A 45 46.60 20.09 -43.97
C SER A 45 45.77 19.16 -44.90
N GLY A 46 44.57 19.65 -45.30
CA GLY A 46 43.65 19.00 -46.25
C GLY A 46 42.24 19.65 -46.28
N ALA A 47 41.85 20.25 -47.40
CA ALA A 47 40.63 21.09 -47.59
C ALA A 47 39.50 20.33 -48.37
N ARG A 48 38.24 20.76 -48.59
CA ARG A 48 37.34 21.87 -48.11
C ARG A 48 35.88 21.60 -48.58
N LYS A 49 34.87 22.00 -47.79
CA LYS A 49 33.50 22.52 -48.14
C LYS A 49 32.59 21.88 -49.24
N ARG A 50 31.34 21.56 -48.83
CA ARG A 50 30.01 21.79 -49.50
C ARG A 50 29.76 21.11 -50.88
N THR A 51 28.53 20.95 -51.42
CA THR A 51 27.22 21.62 -51.26
C THR A 51 26.01 20.67 -51.33
N ASP A 52 24.82 21.17 -50.97
CA ASP A 52 23.49 20.59 -51.23
C ASP A 52 23.08 20.57 -52.73
N MET A 53 21.88 20.00 -52.97
CA MET A 53 21.03 20.00 -54.19
C MET A 53 21.22 18.88 -55.23
N GLU A 54 20.17 18.76 -56.07
CA GLU A 54 20.10 18.05 -57.36
C GLU A 54 19.94 16.51 -57.34
N MET A 55 18.97 16.02 -56.55
CA MET A 55 18.32 14.71 -56.72
C MET A 55 16.97 14.82 -57.47
N GLU A 56 16.96 15.52 -58.60
CA GLU A 56 15.89 15.44 -59.61
C GLU A 56 16.50 15.26 -61.01
N ARG A 57 15.75 14.66 -61.95
CA ARG A 57 16.07 14.52 -63.39
C ARG A 57 17.16 13.52 -63.81
N ARG A 58 16.86 12.22 -63.72
CA ARG A 58 17.27 11.24 -64.77
C ARG A 58 16.14 10.33 -65.23
N ARG A 59 15.30 10.84 -66.13
CA ARG A 59 14.48 10.04 -67.07
C ARG A 59 15.23 9.89 -68.39
N ALA A 60 15.39 8.66 -68.92
CA ALA A 60 15.16 8.31 -70.35
C ALA A 60 15.66 6.90 -70.75
N ALA A 61 14.72 5.97 -70.94
CA ALA A 61 14.76 4.86 -71.91
C ALA A 61 13.29 4.43 -72.15
N LEU A 62 12.71 4.56 -73.35
CA LEU A 62 12.84 3.66 -74.51
C LEU A 62 12.43 2.20 -74.16
N GLY A 63 11.31 1.63 -74.63
CA GLY A 63 10.19 2.16 -75.42
C GLY A 63 9.68 1.18 -76.49
N LYS A 64 8.36 0.93 -76.56
CA LYS A 64 7.57 0.18 -77.59
C LYS A 64 6.09 0.09 -77.11
N SER A 65 5.03 -0.09 -77.92
CA SER A 65 4.82 0.13 -79.36
C SER A 65 3.36 -0.16 -79.79
N ARG A 66 2.65 0.82 -80.39
CA ARG A 66 1.45 0.68 -81.29
C ARG A 66 0.17 0.12 -80.58
N ARG A 67 -1.10 0.32 -80.99
CA ARG A 67 -1.86 0.86 -82.16
C ARG A 67 -3.20 1.43 -81.59
N GLY A 68 -4.08 2.21 -82.26
CA GLY A 68 -4.08 2.85 -83.59
C GLY A 68 -5.51 3.00 -84.18
N ARG A 69 -5.89 4.20 -84.66
CA ARG A 69 -7.25 4.71 -85.12
C ARG A 69 -8.06 5.35 -83.96
N ARG A 70 -8.58 6.60 -83.99
CA ARG A 70 -9.21 7.53 -84.99
C ARG A 70 -10.74 7.36 -85.14
N VAL A 71 -11.50 8.42 -84.77
CA VAL A 71 -12.76 8.99 -85.34
C VAL A 71 -13.25 10.04 -84.31
N ILE A 72 -13.02 11.36 -84.51
CA ILE A 72 -13.81 12.36 -85.27
C ILE A 72 -14.95 13.04 -84.46
N SER A 73 -14.56 14.12 -83.76
CA SER A 73 -15.18 15.46 -83.77
C SER A 73 -16.49 15.81 -83.01
N ARG A 74 -16.48 17.07 -82.50
CA ARG A 74 -17.62 17.98 -82.21
C ARG A 74 -18.57 17.60 -81.05
N LEU A 75 -19.31 18.52 -80.43
CA LEU A 75 -19.12 19.94 -80.04
C LEU A 75 -20.42 20.35 -79.29
N LYS A 76 -20.36 21.21 -78.25
CA LYS A 76 -21.54 21.80 -77.53
C LYS A 76 -22.41 20.78 -76.75
N MET A 77 -23.29 21.16 -75.80
CA MET A 77 -23.37 22.27 -74.81
C MET A 77 -24.54 21.94 -73.84
N CYS A 78 -24.79 22.78 -72.82
CA CYS A 78 -25.69 22.58 -71.65
C CYS A 78 -24.99 21.81 -70.50
N ARG A 79 -24.82 22.36 -69.28
CA ARG A 79 -25.46 23.49 -68.57
C ARG A 79 -26.96 23.33 -68.28
N LEU A 80 -27.33 22.21 -67.66
CA LEU A 80 -28.31 22.16 -66.56
C LEU A 80 -28.10 20.84 -65.79
N GLY A 81 -28.18 20.84 -64.45
CA GLY A 81 -28.05 19.62 -63.63
C GLY A 81 -27.11 19.69 -62.42
N MET A 82 -26.18 20.64 -62.35
CA MET A 82 -25.20 20.75 -61.24
C MET A 82 -25.63 21.74 -60.14
N ALA A 83 -26.90 21.69 -59.74
CA ALA A 83 -27.50 22.57 -58.73
C ALA A 83 -28.42 21.86 -57.72
N VAL A 84 -28.72 20.57 -57.92
CA VAL A 84 -29.58 19.76 -57.03
C VAL A 84 -28.76 18.73 -56.22
N LEU A 85 -27.52 18.45 -56.64
CA LEU A 85 -26.64 17.47 -55.97
C LEU A 85 -25.70 18.08 -54.92
N LEU A 86 -25.73 19.41 -54.72
CA LEU A 86 -24.94 20.11 -53.68
C LEU A 86 -25.78 20.52 -52.46
N THR A 87 -27.11 20.46 -52.54
CA THR A 87 -28.01 20.74 -51.42
C THR A 87 -28.43 19.48 -50.65
N THR A 88 -28.13 18.29 -51.18
CA THR A 88 -28.38 16.99 -50.50
C THR A 88 -27.17 16.45 -49.74
N LEU A 89 -25.98 17.06 -49.86
CA LEU A 89 -24.77 16.68 -49.09
C LEU A 89 -24.54 17.54 -47.84
N THR A 90 -25.36 18.58 -47.62
CA THR A 90 -25.27 19.49 -46.46
C THR A 90 -26.30 19.19 -45.35
N GLN A 91 -27.07 18.11 -45.46
CA GLN A 91 -28.00 17.63 -44.41
C GLN A 91 -27.69 16.22 -43.88
N ALA A 92 -26.46 15.72 -44.11
CA ALA A 92 -25.96 14.46 -43.55
C ALA A 92 -24.95 14.66 -42.39
N GLY A 93 -24.78 15.90 -41.91
CA GLY A 93 -23.79 16.28 -40.90
C GLY A 93 -24.34 16.59 -39.50
N ALA A 94 -25.56 16.14 -39.18
CA ALA A 94 -26.28 16.49 -37.94
C ALA A 94 -26.94 15.30 -37.21
N LEU A 95 -26.68 14.06 -37.64
CA LEU A 95 -27.11 12.82 -36.98
C LEU A 95 -25.96 11.81 -36.93
N ALA A 96 -24.80 12.30 -36.51
CA ALA A 96 -23.62 11.52 -36.17
C ALA A 96 -22.86 12.24 -35.05
N ASP A 97 -23.60 12.67 -34.03
CA ASP A 97 -22.99 12.93 -32.73
C ASP A 97 -22.56 11.56 -32.19
N ALA A 98 -21.27 11.26 -32.34
CA ALA A 98 -20.72 9.98 -31.97
C ALA A 98 -20.60 9.94 -30.45
N ALA A 99 -21.68 9.48 -29.80
CA ALA A 99 -21.90 9.46 -28.36
C ALA A 99 -20.59 9.22 -27.61
N ARG A 100 -20.06 10.30 -27.04
CA ARG A 100 -18.71 10.32 -26.49
C ARG A 100 -18.78 9.79 -25.06
N ALA A 101 -18.56 8.48 -24.91
CA ALA A 101 -18.29 7.76 -23.65
C ALA A 101 -18.10 8.70 -22.45
N GLU A 102 -19.18 8.90 -21.68
CA GLU A 102 -19.21 9.90 -20.64
C GLU A 102 -18.67 9.34 -19.32
N THR A 103 -17.97 10.18 -18.55
CA THR A 103 -17.68 9.87 -17.15
C THR A 103 -18.66 10.63 -16.28
N ARG A 104 -19.42 9.91 -15.46
CA ARG A 104 -20.45 10.47 -14.58
C ARG A 104 -20.28 9.91 -13.17
N ALA A 105 -20.72 10.64 -12.15
CA ALA A 105 -20.52 10.27 -10.75
C ALA A 105 -21.80 10.44 -9.91
N LEU A 106 -22.00 9.52 -8.97
CA LEU A 106 -22.93 9.66 -7.85
C LEU A 106 -22.14 9.57 -6.54
N LEU A 107 -22.22 10.61 -5.72
CA LEU A 107 -21.59 10.67 -4.41
C LEU A 107 -22.67 10.60 -3.33
N VAL A 108 -22.62 9.56 -2.50
CA VAL A 108 -23.49 9.33 -1.35
C VAL A 108 -22.69 9.51 -0.07
N GLY A 109 -23.16 10.35 0.84
CA GLY A 109 -22.54 10.60 2.15
C GLY A 109 -23.60 10.70 3.24
N VAL A 110 -23.53 9.86 4.28
CA VAL A 110 -24.53 9.85 5.37
C VAL A 110 -23.85 10.11 6.72
N SER A 111 -24.10 11.28 7.31
CA SER A 111 -23.40 11.73 8.54
C SER A 111 -24.33 11.85 9.75
N ASP A 112 -25.43 12.59 9.62
CA ASP A 112 -26.46 12.89 10.65
C ASP A 112 -27.69 11.98 10.51
N TYR A 113 -27.91 11.01 11.41
CA TYR A 113 -28.93 9.96 11.24
C TYR A 113 -30.21 10.22 12.07
N GLU A 114 -31.38 10.11 11.45
CA GLU A 114 -32.69 10.35 12.12
C GLU A 114 -33.05 9.29 13.20
N ALA A 115 -32.16 8.31 13.39
CA ALA A 115 -32.24 7.21 14.34
C ALA A 115 -31.77 7.58 15.77
N GLU A 116 -31.72 8.86 16.16
CA GLU A 116 -31.33 9.33 17.51
C GLU A 116 -31.87 8.45 18.65
N ASN A 117 -33.13 8.02 18.52
CA ASN A 117 -33.89 7.24 19.50
C ASN A 117 -33.35 5.83 19.78
N VAL A 118 -32.42 5.31 18.97
CA VAL A 118 -31.74 4.01 19.24
C VAL A 118 -30.32 4.15 19.76
N GLY A 119 -29.77 5.37 19.85
CA GLY A 119 -28.38 5.59 20.26
C GLY A 119 -27.36 5.25 19.17
N LEU A 120 -27.72 5.43 17.90
CA LEU A 120 -26.73 5.57 16.83
C LEU A 120 -25.78 6.74 17.16
N THR A 121 -24.57 6.75 16.60
CA THR A 121 -23.62 7.85 16.74
C THR A 121 -23.37 8.47 15.37
N ASP A 122 -23.49 9.78 15.26
CA ASP A 122 -23.31 10.47 13.98
C ASP A 122 -21.83 10.51 13.55
N LEU A 123 -21.63 10.46 12.23
CA LEU A 123 -20.33 10.58 11.58
C LEU A 123 -20.07 12.04 11.17
N ARG A 124 -18.80 12.42 10.98
CA ARG A 124 -18.39 13.78 10.54
C ARG A 124 -17.56 13.78 9.27
N GLY A 125 -17.07 12.62 8.86
CA GLY A 125 -16.36 12.41 7.60
C GLY A 125 -17.22 12.45 6.34
N PRO A 126 -18.42 11.82 6.28
CA PRO A 126 -19.13 11.62 5.01
C PRO A 126 -19.46 12.89 4.21
N GLU A 127 -20.00 13.93 4.85
CA GLU A 127 -20.19 15.23 4.19
C GLU A 127 -18.89 15.84 3.62
N ASN A 128 -17.75 15.59 4.27
CA ASN A 128 -16.44 16.10 3.87
C ASN A 128 -15.76 15.26 2.79
N ASP A 129 -15.92 13.94 2.83
CA ASP A 129 -15.51 13.01 1.75
C ASP A 129 -16.21 13.36 0.44
N VAL A 130 -17.53 13.60 0.52
CA VAL A 130 -18.36 14.00 -0.62
C VAL A 130 -17.91 15.33 -1.22
N ARG A 131 -17.64 16.36 -0.39
CA ARG A 131 -17.10 17.66 -0.86
C ARG A 131 -15.75 17.49 -1.55
N LEU A 132 -14.83 16.74 -0.93
CA LEU A 132 -13.47 16.49 -1.43
C LEU A 132 -13.49 15.73 -2.77
N LEU A 133 -14.24 14.63 -2.84
CA LEU A 133 -14.35 13.83 -4.06
C LEU A 133 -15.05 14.60 -5.18
N ARG A 134 -16.09 15.40 -4.88
CA ARG A 134 -16.73 16.29 -5.87
C ARG A 134 -15.74 17.28 -6.45
N GLU A 135 -14.91 17.91 -5.61
CA GLU A 135 -13.87 18.83 -6.10
C GLU A 135 -12.83 18.12 -6.96
N VAL A 136 -12.28 16.97 -6.52
CA VAL A 136 -11.26 16.22 -7.28
C VAL A 136 -11.82 15.70 -8.62
N LEU A 137 -13.06 15.20 -8.64
CA LEU A 137 -13.73 14.75 -9.87
C LEU A 137 -13.96 15.89 -10.86
N LEU A 138 -14.40 17.06 -10.39
CA LEU A 138 -14.54 18.26 -11.22
C LEU A 138 -13.18 18.73 -11.77
N ARG A 139 -12.11 18.74 -10.94
CA ARG A 139 -10.73 19.04 -11.37
C ARG A 139 -10.23 18.06 -12.44
N LEU A 140 -10.64 16.78 -12.38
CA LEU A 140 -10.35 15.75 -13.38
C LEU A 140 -11.28 15.80 -14.62
N GLY A 141 -12.23 16.73 -14.69
CA GLY A 141 -13.16 16.91 -15.81
C GLY A 141 -14.28 15.86 -15.86
N VAL A 142 -14.77 15.42 -14.70
CA VAL A 142 -16.03 14.67 -14.53
C VAL A 142 -17.11 15.70 -14.19
N ASN A 143 -17.75 16.24 -15.22
CA ASN A 143 -18.63 17.41 -15.08
C ASN A 143 -20.07 17.07 -14.64
N GLN A 144 -20.45 15.79 -14.65
CA GLN A 144 -21.74 15.29 -14.19
C GLN A 144 -21.52 14.55 -12.86
N VAL A 145 -21.72 15.26 -11.75
CA VAL A 145 -21.62 14.72 -10.39
C VAL A 145 -22.94 14.97 -9.67
N GLU A 146 -23.72 13.92 -9.48
CA GLU A 146 -24.90 13.93 -8.59
C GLU A 146 -24.43 13.76 -7.13
N THR A 147 -25.10 14.44 -6.20
CA THR A 147 -24.72 14.43 -4.78
C THR A 147 -25.93 14.21 -3.90
N ILE A 148 -25.87 13.15 -3.10
CA ILE A 148 -26.92 12.69 -2.21
C ILE A 148 -26.31 12.58 -0.81
N ALA A 149 -26.37 13.67 -0.06
CA ALA A 149 -25.71 13.80 1.24
C ALA A 149 -26.41 14.83 2.13
N ASP A 150 -26.32 14.62 3.44
CA ASP A 150 -26.55 15.64 4.46
C ASP A 150 -25.32 16.55 4.61
N GLY A 151 -25.46 17.68 5.31
CA GLY A 151 -24.42 18.70 5.49
C GLY A 151 -23.98 19.47 4.22
N VAL A 152 -24.12 18.90 3.02
CA VAL A 152 -23.63 19.47 1.76
C VAL A 152 -24.67 20.40 1.11
N GLU A 153 -24.25 21.61 0.76
CA GLU A 153 -25.08 22.60 0.05
C GLU A 153 -25.54 22.09 -1.33
N ASP A 154 -26.79 22.38 -1.71
CA ASP A 154 -27.48 21.88 -2.91
C ASP A 154 -27.51 20.35 -3.10
N ALA A 155 -27.21 19.55 -2.08
CA ALA A 155 -27.35 18.09 -2.12
C ALA A 155 -28.79 17.62 -1.78
N THR A 156 -29.17 16.45 -2.28
CA THR A 156 -30.41 15.78 -1.87
C THR A 156 -30.14 14.99 -0.57
N ARG A 157 -31.02 15.07 0.44
CA ARG A 157 -30.81 14.28 1.68
C ARG A 157 -30.79 12.77 1.38
N PRO A 158 -29.89 11.99 2.00
CA PRO A 158 -29.58 10.63 1.59
C PRO A 158 -30.52 9.60 2.22
N SER A 159 -31.81 9.72 1.90
CA SER A 159 -32.78 8.66 2.18
C SER A 159 -32.60 7.49 1.22
N ARG A 160 -33.02 6.29 1.64
CA ARG A 160 -32.95 5.09 0.79
C ARG A 160 -33.64 5.31 -0.56
N ALA A 161 -34.78 5.99 -0.55
CA ALA A 161 -35.52 6.33 -1.77
C ALA A 161 -34.68 7.21 -2.71
N ALA A 162 -34.05 8.29 -2.20
CA ALA A 162 -33.23 9.18 -3.00
C ALA A 162 -32.02 8.47 -3.65
N ILE A 163 -31.35 7.61 -2.87
CA ILE A 163 -30.19 6.83 -3.33
C ILE A 163 -30.60 5.84 -4.42
N MET A 164 -31.65 5.03 -4.20
CA MET A 164 -32.10 4.04 -5.16
C MET A 164 -32.67 4.69 -6.45
N ASP A 165 -33.38 5.81 -6.33
CA ASP A 165 -33.85 6.57 -7.48
C ASP A 165 -32.70 7.15 -8.32
N ALA A 166 -31.55 7.47 -7.71
CA ALA A 166 -30.35 7.94 -8.43
C ALA A 166 -29.64 6.81 -9.17
N LEU A 167 -29.49 5.65 -8.55
CA LEU A 167 -28.97 4.46 -9.22
C LEU A 167 -29.89 4.04 -10.39
N ALA A 168 -31.21 4.17 -10.22
CA ALA A 168 -32.18 3.95 -11.29
C ALA A 168 -32.08 5.02 -12.41
N ARG A 169 -31.86 6.30 -12.09
CA ARG A 169 -31.57 7.37 -13.07
C ARG A 169 -30.31 7.06 -13.88
N LEU A 170 -29.25 6.60 -13.22
CA LEU A 170 -28.01 6.19 -13.88
C LEU A 170 -28.27 5.03 -14.84
N ALA A 171 -28.93 3.95 -14.39
CA ALA A 171 -29.27 2.81 -15.25
C ALA A 171 -30.12 3.22 -16.47
N ALA A 172 -31.15 4.04 -16.26
CA ALA A 172 -32.05 4.51 -17.32
C ALA A 172 -31.40 5.49 -18.33
N THR A 173 -30.20 6.02 -18.02
CA THR A 173 -29.49 6.99 -18.88
C THR A 173 -28.11 6.50 -19.34
N SER A 174 -27.67 5.30 -18.96
CA SER A 174 -26.35 4.76 -19.30
C SER A 174 -26.27 4.23 -20.73
N ALA A 175 -25.12 4.42 -21.37
CA ALA A 175 -24.85 3.98 -22.75
C ALA A 175 -23.59 3.09 -22.84
N PRO A 176 -23.45 2.28 -23.91
CA PRO A 176 -22.26 1.44 -24.10
C PRO A 176 -20.96 2.24 -24.10
N GLY A 177 -20.05 1.91 -23.18
CA GLY A 177 -18.75 2.58 -23.03
C GLY A 177 -18.73 3.82 -22.14
N ASP A 178 -19.86 4.24 -21.55
CA ASP A 178 -19.84 5.17 -20.41
C ASP A 178 -19.07 4.57 -19.22
N LEU A 179 -18.58 5.42 -18.32
CA LEU A 179 -18.07 5.02 -17.02
C LEU A 179 -18.83 5.74 -15.91
N ILE A 180 -19.47 4.97 -15.04
CA ILE A 180 -20.20 5.47 -13.87
C ILE A 180 -19.34 5.25 -12.61
N TYR A 181 -18.96 6.34 -11.95
CA TYR A 181 -18.38 6.31 -10.61
C TYR A 181 -19.50 6.37 -9.56
N VAL A 182 -19.44 5.51 -8.55
CA VAL A 182 -20.36 5.54 -7.40
C VAL A 182 -19.52 5.51 -6.13
N HIS A 183 -19.83 6.37 -5.17
CA HIS A 183 -19.13 6.41 -3.89
C HIS A 183 -20.13 6.44 -2.74
N PHE A 184 -19.96 5.55 -1.78
CA PHE A 184 -20.72 5.48 -0.53
C PHE A 184 -19.78 5.77 0.65
N SER A 185 -20.07 6.83 1.40
CA SER A 185 -19.41 7.15 2.67
C SER A 185 -20.47 7.22 3.77
N GLY A 186 -20.28 6.50 4.87
CA GLY A 186 -21.30 6.40 5.91
C GLY A 186 -21.18 5.13 6.74
N HIS A 187 -22.23 4.82 7.51
CA HIS A 187 -22.26 3.63 8.35
C HIS A 187 -22.62 2.36 7.60
N GLY A 188 -21.91 1.28 7.94
CA GLY A 188 -22.31 -0.09 7.62
C GLY A 188 -22.66 -0.88 8.88
N THR A 189 -23.43 -1.96 8.69
CA THR A 189 -23.73 -2.98 9.70
C THR A 189 -24.17 -4.27 9.00
N GLN A 190 -24.70 -5.23 9.75
CA GLN A 190 -25.33 -6.46 9.26
C GLN A 190 -26.79 -6.53 9.72
N GLN A 191 -27.63 -7.23 8.97
CA GLN A 191 -28.96 -7.65 9.42
C GLN A 191 -29.08 -9.18 9.25
N ALA A 192 -30.27 -9.79 9.36
CA ALA A 192 -30.44 -11.23 9.14
C ALA A 192 -30.82 -11.55 7.68
N ASP A 193 -30.03 -12.42 7.04
CA ASP A 193 -30.31 -12.92 5.68
C ASP A 193 -31.67 -13.63 5.62
N ARG A 194 -32.40 -13.32 4.55
CA ARG A 194 -33.79 -13.75 4.33
C ARG A 194 -33.99 -14.77 3.23
N ASP A 195 -33.04 -14.98 2.31
CA ASP A 195 -33.16 -15.99 1.25
C ASP A 195 -32.07 -17.09 1.26
N ARG A 196 -30.99 -16.88 2.03
CA ARG A 196 -29.97 -17.85 2.43
C ARG A 196 -29.00 -18.23 1.32
N ASP A 197 -28.43 -17.22 0.65
CA ASP A 197 -27.26 -17.43 -0.21
C ASP A 197 -25.91 -17.06 0.44
N GLU A 198 -25.89 -16.34 1.57
CA GLU A 198 -24.74 -16.20 2.46
C GLU A 198 -24.58 -17.42 3.41
N THR A 199 -23.35 -17.68 3.92
CA THR A 199 -23.08 -18.89 4.73
C THR A 199 -23.01 -18.68 6.25
N ASP A 200 -22.89 -17.44 6.74
CA ASP A 200 -23.21 -17.07 8.12
C ASP A 200 -24.66 -16.59 8.28
N GLY A 201 -25.22 -15.98 7.21
CA GLY A 201 -26.62 -15.62 7.04
C GLY A 201 -26.94 -14.23 7.60
N LEU A 202 -26.14 -13.21 7.24
CA LEU A 202 -26.12 -11.90 7.86
C LEU A 202 -25.90 -10.71 6.89
N ASP A 203 -26.80 -10.56 5.89
CA ASP A 203 -26.97 -9.41 4.95
C ASP A 203 -26.04 -8.21 5.26
N GLU A 204 -25.00 -7.97 4.44
CA GLU A 204 -24.16 -6.77 4.56
C GLU A 204 -24.96 -5.51 4.15
N VAL A 205 -25.19 -4.55 5.07
CA VAL A 205 -26.02 -3.36 4.78
C VAL A 205 -25.35 -2.00 5.00
N PHE A 206 -25.61 -1.07 4.08
CA PHE A 206 -25.31 0.36 4.20
C PHE A 206 -26.52 1.12 4.76
N LEU A 207 -26.28 2.05 5.70
CA LEU A 207 -27.35 2.79 6.38
C LEU A 207 -27.64 4.12 5.65
N ALA A 208 -28.88 4.29 5.20
CA ALA A 208 -29.41 5.58 4.77
C ALA A 208 -29.81 6.46 5.97
N ILE A 209 -30.06 7.74 5.74
CA ILE A 209 -30.41 8.71 6.79
C ILE A 209 -31.71 8.36 7.53
N ASP A 210 -32.62 7.70 6.82
CA ASP A 210 -33.94 7.27 7.29
C ASP A 210 -33.98 5.82 7.78
N ALA A 211 -32.80 5.21 8.01
CA ALA A 211 -32.67 3.85 8.53
C ALA A 211 -33.23 3.72 9.97
N ALA A 212 -34.01 2.67 10.22
CA ALA A 212 -34.73 2.47 11.49
C ALA A 212 -34.88 0.98 11.84
N PRO A 213 -35.12 0.62 13.13
CA PRO A 213 -35.43 -0.76 13.50
C PRO A 213 -36.65 -1.30 12.75
N GLY A 214 -36.55 -2.53 12.24
CA GLY A 214 -37.70 -3.26 11.73
C GLY A 214 -38.65 -3.72 12.83
N PRO A 215 -39.74 -4.43 12.45
CA PRO A 215 -40.65 -5.05 13.41
C PRO A 215 -39.88 -5.95 14.40
N ALA A 216 -40.24 -5.92 15.68
CA ALA A 216 -39.53 -6.67 16.72
C ALA A 216 -39.44 -8.17 16.37
N GLY A 217 -38.21 -8.72 16.38
CA GLY A 217 -37.94 -10.11 15.99
C GLY A 217 -37.95 -10.39 14.48
N SER A 218 -37.99 -9.37 13.62
CA SER A 218 -37.82 -9.54 12.16
C SER A 218 -36.38 -9.77 11.73
N GLY A 219 -35.40 -9.27 12.50
CA GLY A 219 -33.98 -9.29 12.15
C GLY A 219 -33.59 -8.32 11.03
N VAL A 220 -34.45 -7.37 10.66
CA VAL A 220 -34.27 -6.47 9.50
C VAL A 220 -34.16 -5.02 9.95
N ILE A 221 -33.32 -4.24 9.27
CA ILE A 221 -33.28 -2.78 9.37
C ILE A 221 -34.18 -2.22 8.25
N VAL A 222 -35.15 -1.38 8.62
CA VAL A 222 -35.99 -0.68 7.65
C VAL A 222 -35.19 0.51 7.09
N ASN A 223 -35.33 0.75 5.79
CA ASN A 223 -34.61 1.77 5.02
C ASN A 223 -33.07 1.62 4.99
N SER A 224 -32.52 0.43 5.31
CA SER A 224 -31.16 0.07 4.91
C SER A 224 -31.09 -0.18 3.39
N LEU A 225 -29.89 -0.11 2.82
CA LEU A 225 -29.57 -0.68 1.51
C LEU A 225 -28.77 -1.96 1.74
N VAL A 226 -29.34 -3.11 1.39
CA VAL A 226 -28.62 -4.39 1.36
C VAL A 226 -27.69 -4.39 0.15
N ASP A 227 -26.50 -4.97 0.29
CA ASP A 227 -25.51 -5.10 -0.79
C ASP A 227 -26.13 -5.72 -2.07
N ASP A 228 -26.97 -6.73 -1.94
CA ASP A 228 -27.71 -7.40 -3.02
C ASP A 228 -28.70 -6.46 -3.76
N GLU A 229 -29.28 -5.46 -3.07
CA GLU A 229 -30.02 -4.38 -3.75
C GLU A 229 -29.10 -3.44 -4.53
N ILE A 230 -27.91 -3.13 -3.98
CA ILE A 230 -26.89 -2.30 -4.66
C ILE A 230 -26.30 -3.06 -5.85
N GLY A 231 -26.07 -4.37 -5.73
CA GLY A 231 -25.61 -5.28 -6.78
C GLY A 231 -26.61 -5.36 -7.94
N ARG A 232 -27.90 -5.51 -7.65
CA ARG A 232 -28.98 -5.38 -8.65
C ARG A 232 -28.97 -4.03 -9.37
N ALA A 233 -28.77 -2.93 -8.63
CA ALA A 233 -28.77 -1.59 -9.20
C ALA A 233 -27.52 -1.32 -10.07
N VAL A 234 -26.32 -1.72 -9.62
CA VAL A 234 -25.07 -1.72 -10.39
C VAL A 234 -25.21 -2.61 -11.63
N GLY A 235 -25.87 -3.76 -11.51
CA GLY A 235 -26.21 -4.64 -12.62
C GLY A 235 -27.07 -3.99 -13.69
N ALA A 236 -28.10 -3.23 -13.29
CA ALA A 236 -28.97 -2.50 -14.21
C ALA A 236 -28.19 -1.42 -14.99
N ILE A 237 -27.20 -0.78 -14.36
CA ILE A 237 -26.26 0.13 -15.05
C ILE A 237 -25.39 -0.68 -16.03
N ARG A 238 -24.73 -1.74 -15.58
CA ARG A 238 -23.85 -2.57 -16.42
C ARG A 238 -24.55 -3.21 -17.61
N ALA A 239 -25.85 -3.51 -17.51
CA ALA A 239 -26.65 -4.07 -18.60
C ALA A 239 -26.76 -3.12 -19.81
N SER A 240 -26.53 -1.83 -19.66
CA SER A 240 -26.44 -0.88 -20.78
C SER A 240 -25.13 -0.99 -21.58
N GLY A 241 -24.15 -1.75 -21.08
CA GLY A 241 -22.77 -1.74 -21.58
C GLY A 241 -21.90 -0.61 -21.02
N ALA A 242 -22.35 0.10 -19.97
CA ALA A 242 -21.53 1.03 -19.21
C ALA A 242 -20.64 0.28 -18.21
N ASP A 243 -19.41 0.74 -18.06
CA ASP A 243 -18.50 0.29 -17.01
C ASP A 243 -18.86 0.98 -15.67
N VAL A 244 -18.67 0.30 -14.54
CA VAL A 244 -18.96 0.86 -13.19
C VAL A 244 -17.76 0.75 -12.26
N PHE A 245 -17.38 1.86 -11.63
CA PHE A 245 -16.42 1.87 -10.52
C PHE A 245 -17.13 2.32 -9.24
N VAL A 246 -17.38 1.39 -8.32
CA VAL A 246 -18.01 1.65 -7.01
C VAL A 246 -16.96 1.66 -5.89
N VAL A 247 -17.18 2.50 -4.88
CA VAL A 247 -16.34 2.61 -3.68
C VAL A 247 -17.24 2.61 -2.44
N PHE A 248 -16.91 1.76 -1.47
CA PHE A 248 -17.55 1.70 -0.16
C PHE A 248 -16.55 2.10 0.94
N ASP A 249 -16.72 3.28 1.51
CA ASP A 249 -16.04 3.74 2.74
C ASP A 249 -16.99 3.63 3.94
N SER A 250 -17.50 2.41 4.11
CA SER A 250 -18.30 1.87 5.21
C SER A 250 -17.65 0.56 5.69
N CYS A 251 -18.18 -0.05 6.76
CA CYS A 251 -17.73 -1.36 7.19
C CYS A 251 -18.84 -2.13 7.92
N HIS A 252 -18.86 -3.45 7.72
CA HIS A 252 -19.98 -4.32 8.10
C HIS A 252 -19.62 -5.29 9.24
N CYS A 253 -18.36 -5.34 9.69
CA CYS A 253 -17.90 -6.31 10.70
C CYS A 253 -17.63 -5.71 12.09
N GLY A 254 -18.16 -6.38 13.13
CA GLY A 254 -18.04 -5.97 14.53
C GLY A 254 -16.80 -6.42 15.30
N THR A 255 -15.81 -7.05 14.67
CA THR A 255 -14.57 -7.50 15.37
C THR A 255 -13.56 -6.37 15.64
N ALA A 256 -13.93 -5.11 15.43
CA ALA A 256 -13.10 -3.95 15.70
C ALA A 256 -12.75 -3.80 17.20
N LEU A 257 -11.53 -3.37 17.50
CA LEU A 257 -11.08 -3.11 18.86
C LEU A 257 -11.90 -1.97 19.48
N ARG A 258 -12.84 -2.29 20.39
CA ARG A 258 -13.70 -1.34 21.11
C ARG A 258 -12.87 -0.41 22.02
N GLY A 259 -12.30 0.63 21.42
CA GLY A 259 -11.45 1.62 22.07
C GLY A 259 -11.22 2.83 21.18
N GLY A 260 -12.23 3.70 21.08
CA GLY A 260 -12.16 4.93 20.29
C GLY A 260 -11.01 5.83 20.74
N ALA A 261 -10.15 6.19 19.81
CA ALA A 261 -9.09 7.17 20.03
C ALA A 261 -9.62 8.60 19.92
N ALA A 262 -8.94 9.53 20.59
CA ALA A 262 -9.05 10.94 20.18
C ALA A 262 -8.66 11.05 18.69
N GLY A 263 -9.50 11.72 17.91
CA GLY A 263 -9.28 11.91 16.48
C GLY A 263 -9.63 10.73 15.55
N ILE A 264 -10.22 9.62 16.03
CA ILE A 264 -10.57 8.44 15.19
C ILE A 264 -11.91 7.82 15.61
N VAL A 265 -12.81 7.58 14.66
CA VAL A 265 -14.11 6.89 14.86
C VAL A 265 -14.29 5.78 13.82
N ALA A 266 -14.79 4.61 14.22
CA ALA A 266 -15.07 3.50 13.32
C ALA A 266 -16.44 3.65 12.64
N ARG A 267 -16.55 3.27 11.37
CA ARG A 267 -17.78 3.41 10.56
C ARG A 267 -18.74 2.22 10.64
N TYR A 268 -18.62 1.40 11.67
CA TYR A 268 -19.48 0.25 11.91
C TYR A 268 -20.48 0.52 13.04
N VAL A 269 -21.72 0.06 12.87
CA VAL A 269 -22.77 0.06 13.91
C VAL A 269 -23.03 -1.39 14.33
N GLU A 270 -23.22 -1.66 15.62
CA GLU A 270 -23.62 -2.99 16.07
C GLU A 270 -25.11 -3.26 15.79
N PRO A 271 -25.49 -4.42 15.20
CA PRO A 271 -26.90 -4.75 14.91
C PRO A 271 -27.82 -4.72 16.15
N SER A 272 -27.24 -4.90 17.34
CA SER A 272 -27.91 -4.74 18.64
C SER A 272 -28.53 -3.35 18.86
N VAL A 273 -27.98 -2.30 18.23
CA VAL A 273 -28.53 -0.94 18.22
C VAL A 273 -29.91 -0.93 17.55
N PHE A 274 -30.10 -1.73 16.50
CA PHE A 274 -31.41 -1.91 15.84
C PHE A 274 -32.28 -2.99 16.50
N GLY A 275 -31.88 -3.53 17.65
CA GLY A 275 -32.57 -4.62 18.34
C GLY A 275 -32.41 -5.98 17.66
N ILE A 276 -31.33 -6.17 16.89
CA ILE A 276 -31.03 -7.43 16.19
C ILE A 276 -29.96 -8.19 16.98
N ASP A 277 -30.37 -9.26 17.65
CA ASP A 277 -29.47 -10.21 18.32
C ASP A 277 -28.80 -11.13 17.29
N VAL A 278 -27.80 -10.63 16.56
CA VAL A 278 -26.92 -11.48 15.73
C VAL A 278 -26.05 -12.37 16.64
N PRO A 279 -25.99 -13.69 16.41
CA PRO A 279 -25.01 -14.53 17.10
C PRO A 279 -23.59 -14.07 16.76
N HIS A 280 -22.72 -13.94 17.77
CA HIS A 280 -21.38 -13.39 17.61
C HIS A 280 -20.37 -14.40 17.00
N PHE A 281 -20.75 -15.05 15.89
CA PHE A 281 -19.90 -15.96 15.14
C PHE A 281 -18.99 -15.16 14.21
N ALA A 282 -17.70 -15.11 14.55
CA ALA A 282 -16.69 -14.49 13.69
C ALA A 282 -16.41 -15.36 12.45
N MET A 283 -17.30 -15.29 11.45
CA MET A 283 -17.12 -15.86 10.12
C MET A 283 -16.67 -14.75 9.16
N PRO A 284 -15.38 -14.70 8.79
CA PRO A 284 -14.92 -13.77 7.76
C PRO A 284 -15.24 -14.35 6.38
N GLU A 285 -16.44 -14.04 5.89
CA GLU A 285 -16.90 -14.39 4.54
C GLU A 285 -16.27 -13.50 3.44
N PRO A 286 -16.44 -13.84 2.15
CA PRO A 286 -16.13 -12.93 1.04
C PRO A 286 -16.97 -11.64 1.13
N GLN A 287 -16.49 -10.59 0.49
CA GLN A 287 -17.22 -9.32 0.43
C GLN A 287 -18.34 -9.38 -0.61
N ALA A 288 -19.48 -8.76 -0.29
CA ALA A 288 -20.61 -8.44 -1.17
C ALA A 288 -20.44 -8.80 -2.66
N ASP A 289 -20.90 -9.99 -3.08
CA ASP A 289 -20.68 -10.54 -4.42
C ASP A 289 -21.49 -9.80 -5.50
N LEU A 290 -20.90 -8.74 -6.05
CA LEU A 290 -21.50 -7.96 -7.14
C LEU A 290 -21.52 -8.73 -8.48
N THR A 291 -21.12 -10.02 -8.53
CA THR A 291 -21.34 -10.92 -9.66
C THR A 291 -22.78 -11.46 -9.70
N LEU A 292 -23.72 -10.58 -10.06
CA LEU A 292 -24.99 -11.02 -10.65
C LEU A 292 -24.71 -12.09 -11.71
N LYS A 293 -25.32 -13.27 -11.53
CA LYS A 293 -25.01 -14.51 -12.26
C LYS A 293 -25.42 -14.42 -13.75
N GLY A 294 -24.60 -13.73 -14.55
CA GLY A 294 -24.77 -13.53 -15.99
C GLY A 294 -23.64 -12.74 -16.65
N ASP A 295 -23.40 -12.97 -17.94
CA ASP A 295 -22.38 -12.28 -18.75
C ASP A 295 -22.86 -10.88 -19.16
N LEU A 296 -22.78 -9.93 -18.22
CA LEU A 296 -23.17 -8.53 -18.43
C LEU A 296 -22.12 -7.79 -19.27
N SER A 297 -22.57 -7.04 -20.27
CA SER A 297 -21.73 -6.30 -21.22
C SER A 297 -20.86 -5.22 -20.59
N GLY A 298 -21.35 -4.55 -19.54
CA GLY A 298 -20.61 -3.60 -18.73
C GLY A 298 -19.70 -4.28 -17.70
N ARG A 299 -18.45 -3.82 -17.61
CA ARG A 299 -17.47 -4.31 -16.63
C ARG A 299 -17.63 -3.57 -15.30
N TYR A 300 -16.97 -4.03 -14.25
CA TYR A 300 -17.00 -3.33 -12.97
C TYR A 300 -15.72 -3.46 -12.15
N LEU A 301 -15.57 -2.54 -11.20
CA LEU A 301 -14.63 -2.57 -10.10
C LEU A 301 -15.36 -2.10 -8.84
N ALA A 302 -15.22 -2.83 -7.74
CA ALA A 302 -15.50 -2.33 -6.41
C ALA A 302 -14.18 -2.12 -5.66
N PHE A 303 -14.09 -1.04 -4.88
CA PHE A 303 -13.13 -0.90 -3.78
C PHE A 303 -13.88 -0.83 -2.45
N TYR A 304 -13.38 -1.54 -1.45
CA TYR A 304 -13.89 -1.50 -0.07
C TYR A 304 -12.78 -0.95 0.83
N ALA A 305 -13.12 -0.02 1.74
CA ALA A 305 -12.16 0.65 2.61
C ALA A 305 -11.53 -0.27 3.67
N ALA A 306 -12.20 -1.37 4.00
CA ALA A 306 -11.78 -2.43 4.90
C ALA A 306 -12.29 -3.80 4.41
N ARG A 307 -11.70 -4.90 4.92
CA ARG A 307 -12.17 -6.29 4.71
C ARG A 307 -13.34 -6.62 5.65
N SER A 308 -14.11 -7.69 5.38
CA SER A 308 -15.21 -8.23 6.22
C SER A 308 -14.82 -8.76 7.61
N ALA A 309 -13.65 -8.39 8.13
CA ALA A 309 -13.17 -8.67 9.49
C ALA A 309 -12.61 -7.41 10.20
N GLU A 310 -12.78 -6.24 9.58
CA GLU A 310 -12.10 -4.98 9.89
C GLU A 310 -13.09 -3.81 9.80
N ALA A 311 -12.78 -2.71 10.49
CA ALA A 311 -13.51 -1.45 10.36
C ALA A 311 -12.76 -0.46 9.48
N ALA A 312 -13.49 0.26 8.63
CA ALA A 312 -13.05 1.53 8.07
C ALA A 312 -13.24 2.64 9.11
N HIS A 313 -12.39 3.66 9.09
CA HIS A 313 -12.38 4.73 10.08
C HIS A 313 -12.51 6.11 9.44
N GLU A 314 -13.23 7.01 10.10
CA GLU A 314 -13.01 8.45 9.93
C GLU A 314 -11.92 8.97 10.88
N ILE A 315 -11.12 9.92 10.41
CA ILE A 315 -10.04 10.54 11.17
C ILE A 315 -10.10 12.07 11.12
N ASN A 316 -9.74 12.74 12.22
CA ASN A 316 -9.59 14.21 12.23
C ASN A 316 -8.23 14.63 11.67
N LEU A 317 -8.20 15.02 10.40
CA LEU A 317 -7.01 15.48 9.70
C LEU A 317 -6.55 16.89 10.11
N ALA A 318 -7.31 17.63 10.93
CA ALA A 318 -6.94 18.94 11.47
C ALA A 318 -6.61 18.94 12.98
N GLU A 319 -6.57 17.77 13.64
CA GLU A 319 -6.32 17.66 15.10
C GLU A 319 -5.02 18.38 15.52
N ALA A 320 -3.96 18.26 14.71
CA ALA A 320 -2.65 18.86 14.98
C ALA A 320 -2.65 20.41 14.97
N GLU A 321 -3.67 21.04 14.37
CA GLU A 321 -3.86 22.50 14.38
C GLU A 321 -4.98 22.93 15.35
N GLY A 322 -5.58 21.98 16.09
CA GLY A 322 -6.74 22.22 16.96
C GLY A 322 -8.06 22.42 16.20
N GLY A 323 -8.12 22.05 14.92
CA GLY A 323 -9.33 22.11 14.10
C GLY A 323 -10.10 20.79 14.08
N GLU A 324 -11.33 20.85 13.56
CA GLU A 324 -12.15 19.67 13.25
C GLU A 324 -12.31 19.56 11.73
N ALA A 325 -11.65 18.58 11.14
CA ALA A 325 -11.75 18.25 9.72
C ALA A 325 -11.70 16.73 9.57
N TRP A 326 -12.87 16.12 9.74
CA TRP A 326 -13.05 14.67 9.73
C TRP A 326 -13.23 14.17 8.29
N PHE A 327 -12.61 13.02 7.96
CA PHE A 327 -12.71 12.36 6.65
C PHE A 327 -12.65 10.85 6.81
N GLY A 328 -13.33 10.10 5.95
CA GLY A 328 -13.09 8.68 5.74
C GLY A 328 -11.66 8.47 5.26
N LEU A 329 -10.90 7.67 6.00
CA LEU A 329 -9.46 7.55 5.76
C LEU A 329 -9.15 6.96 4.37
N PHE A 330 -9.99 6.04 3.87
CA PHE A 330 -9.83 5.51 2.52
C PHE A 330 -10.17 6.57 1.47
N SER A 331 -11.29 7.26 1.63
CA SER A 331 -11.76 8.36 0.75
C SER A 331 -10.73 9.48 0.63
N ALA A 332 -10.16 9.91 1.77
CA ALA A 332 -9.07 10.88 1.85
C ALA A 332 -7.85 10.47 1.01
N ARG A 333 -7.37 9.23 1.17
CA ARG A 333 -6.20 8.74 0.41
C ARG A 333 -6.51 8.49 -1.07
N LEU A 334 -7.70 7.99 -1.39
CA LEU A 334 -8.16 7.81 -2.77
C LEU A 334 -8.24 9.14 -3.51
N ALA A 335 -8.89 10.16 -2.93
CA ALA A 335 -8.97 11.50 -3.50
C ALA A 335 -7.56 12.11 -3.70
N ALA A 336 -6.71 12.03 -2.68
CA ALA A 336 -5.32 12.51 -2.73
C ALA A 336 -4.38 11.70 -3.64
N ARG A 337 -4.84 10.60 -4.26
CA ARG A 337 -4.16 9.88 -5.34
C ARG A 337 -4.76 10.22 -6.70
N LEU A 338 -6.09 10.24 -6.82
CA LEU A 338 -6.80 10.66 -8.03
C LEU A 338 -6.39 12.08 -8.47
N GLU A 339 -6.26 13.02 -7.54
CA GLU A 339 -5.81 14.39 -7.81
C GLU A 339 -4.38 14.46 -8.37
N THR A 340 -3.51 13.51 -8.02
CA THR A 340 -2.11 13.49 -8.49
C THR A 340 -1.95 12.96 -9.92
N GLY A 341 -3.02 12.45 -10.53
CA GLY A 341 -3.11 12.08 -11.94
C GLY A 341 -3.76 10.72 -12.18
N THR A 342 -4.12 10.45 -13.44
CA THR A 342 -4.88 9.25 -13.85
C THR A 342 -4.15 8.37 -14.89
N ASP A 343 -2.88 8.67 -15.22
CA ASP A 343 -2.02 7.87 -16.12
C ASP A 343 -1.50 6.56 -15.46
N MET A 344 -2.42 5.77 -14.89
CA MET A 344 -2.16 4.50 -14.22
C MET A 344 -3.36 3.56 -14.35
N SER A 345 -3.20 2.27 -14.06
CA SER A 345 -4.31 1.33 -13.92
C SER A 345 -4.98 1.42 -12.55
N TYR A 346 -6.21 0.90 -12.42
CA TYR A 346 -6.87 0.81 -11.12
C TYR A 346 -6.08 -0.03 -10.10
N ARG A 347 -5.34 -1.06 -10.53
CA ARG A 347 -4.39 -1.82 -9.71
C ARG A 347 -3.33 -0.91 -9.08
N GLN A 348 -2.68 -0.09 -9.91
CA GLN A 348 -1.65 0.83 -9.46
C GLN A 348 -2.23 1.92 -8.53
N LEU A 349 -3.46 2.37 -8.77
CA LEU A 349 -4.17 3.28 -7.87
C LEU A 349 -4.46 2.60 -6.52
N PHE A 350 -4.95 1.37 -6.53
CA PHE A 350 -5.20 0.58 -5.32
C PHE A 350 -3.93 0.35 -4.51
N GLU A 351 -2.85 -0.09 -5.16
CA GLU A 351 -1.53 -0.28 -4.54
C GLU A 351 -0.99 1.03 -3.94
N ALA A 352 -1.19 2.16 -4.62
CA ALA A 352 -0.76 3.48 -4.16
C ALA A 352 -1.61 4.02 -2.97
N VAL A 353 -2.90 3.70 -2.91
CA VAL A 353 -3.78 4.01 -1.76
C VAL A 353 -3.45 3.08 -0.58
N LEU A 354 -3.27 1.79 -0.82
CA LEU A 354 -2.85 0.81 0.19
C LEU A 354 -1.50 1.19 0.82
N ALA A 355 -0.55 1.72 0.03
CA ALA A 355 0.69 2.28 0.55
C ALA A 355 0.48 3.51 1.45
N ASP A 356 -0.46 4.41 1.10
CA ASP A 356 -0.80 5.61 1.90
C ASP A 356 -1.52 5.30 3.22
N LEU A 357 -2.15 4.12 3.32
CA LEU A 357 -2.81 3.61 4.52
C LEU A 357 -1.82 2.84 5.42
N ASN A 358 -0.77 2.26 4.82
CA ASN A 358 0.33 1.61 5.54
C ASN A 358 1.45 2.59 5.95
N ASP A 359 1.34 3.88 5.62
CA ASP A 359 2.30 4.94 5.94
C ASP A 359 2.54 5.06 7.46
N ASP A 360 3.81 5.05 7.90
CA ASP A 360 4.21 5.13 9.32
C ASP A 360 3.86 6.47 9.99
N ALA A 361 3.41 7.47 9.22
CA ALA A 361 2.82 8.72 9.70
C ALA A 361 1.36 8.58 10.19
N LEU A 362 0.69 7.46 9.92
CA LEU A 362 -0.64 7.15 10.47
C LEU A 362 -0.54 6.40 11.81
N SER A 363 -1.54 6.60 12.67
CA SER A 363 -1.71 5.90 13.96
C SER A 363 -2.27 4.48 13.77
N GLY A 364 -2.12 3.64 14.80
CA GLY A 364 -2.41 2.20 14.72
C GLY A 364 -3.83 1.85 14.27
N LEU A 365 -4.86 2.47 14.83
CA LEU A 365 -6.25 2.27 14.39
C LEU A 365 -6.46 2.64 12.92
N ALA A 366 -5.86 3.75 12.46
CA ALA A 366 -5.88 4.15 11.06
C ALA A 366 -5.15 3.15 10.13
N ARG A 367 -4.16 2.41 10.65
CA ARG A 367 -3.46 1.33 9.94
C ARG A 367 -4.11 -0.05 10.07
N ALA A 368 -5.14 -0.20 10.90
CA ALA A 368 -5.83 -1.46 11.12
C ALA A 368 -6.80 -1.83 9.98
N GLN A 369 -7.16 -0.87 9.12
CA GLN A 369 -7.98 -1.10 7.93
C GLN A 369 -7.13 -1.52 6.73
N THR A 370 -7.41 -2.70 6.19
CA THR A 370 -6.85 -3.18 4.93
C THR A 370 -7.92 -3.06 3.86
N PRO A 371 -7.79 -2.17 2.86
CA PRO A 371 -8.75 -2.12 1.77
C PRO A 371 -8.65 -3.38 0.90
N SER A 372 -9.64 -3.54 0.03
CA SER A 372 -9.70 -4.63 -0.96
C SER A 372 -10.38 -4.17 -2.25
N TRP A 373 -10.41 -5.05 -3.24
CA TRP A 373 -11.06 -4.80 -4.52
C TRP A 373 -11.69 -6.07 -5.09
N GLU A 374 -12.69 -5.88 -5.95
CA GLU A 374 -13.38 -6.94 -6.68
C GLU A 374 -13.70 -6.48 -8.11
N GLY A 375 -13.87 -7.42 -9.06
CA GLY A 375 -14.30 -7.12 -10.43
C GLY A 375 -13.20 -7.08 -11.50
N ASN A 376 -13.65 -6.91 -12.75
CA ASN A 376 -12.85 -7.11 -13.96
C ASN A 376 -12.30 -5.82 -14.61
N LEU A 377 -12.45 -4.66 -13.97
CA LEU A 377 -11.83 -3.38 -14.38
C LEU A 377 -10.46 -3.09 -13.74
N ILE A 378 -9.95 -3.95 -12.84
CA ILE A 378 -8.74 -3.67 -12.05
C ILE A 378 -7.48 -3.32 -12.88
N ASP A 379 -7.31 -3.86 -14.09
CA ASP A 379 -6.19 -3.53 -14.98
C ASP A 379 -6.52 -2.48 -16.07
N ALA A 380 -7.73 -1.88 -16.02
CA ALA A 380 -8.13 -0.79 -16.90
C ALA A 380 -7.53 0.57 -16.43
N PRO A 381 -7.39 1.57 -17.33
CA PRO A 381 -6.91 2.90 -16.96
C PRO A 381 -7.93 3.65 -16.10
N VAL A 382 -7.44 4.41 -15.11
CA VAL A 382 -8.26 5.13 -14.13
C VAL A 382 -9.20 6.14 -14.80
N LEU A 383 -10.49 6.10 -14.41
CA LEU A 383 -11.57 6.90 -14.98
C LEU A 383 -11.77 6.74 -16.51
N GLY A 384 -11.25 5.67 -17.11
CA GLY A 384 -11.26 5.46 -18.57
C GLY A 384 -10.38 6.47 -19.34
N ARG A 385 -9.46 7.15 -18.65
CA ARG A 385 -8.67 8.29 -19.15
C ARG A 385 -7.17 8.01 -19.03
N GLY A 386 -6.36 8.78 -19.76
CA GLY A 386 -4.90 8.67 -19.72
C GLY A 386 -4.32 7.47 -20.46
N ARG A 387 -3.05 7.16 -20.16
CA ARG A 387 -2.33 5.95 -20.59
C ARG A 387 -1.90 5.18 -19.35
N ILE A 388 -1.99 3.85 -19.37
CA ILE A 388 -1.37 3.03 -18.33
C ILE A 388 0.15 3.21 -18.42
N GLY A 389 0.74 3.85 -17.41
CA GLY A 389 2.16 4.15 -17.33
C GLY A 389 2.78 3.66 -16.01
N GLN A 390 3.85 4.34 -15.59
CA GLN A 390 4.25 4.35 -14.19
C GLN A 390 3.44 5.42 -13.46
N PRO A 391 3.01 5.19 -12.20
CA PRO A 391 2.23 6.19 -11.46
C PRO A 391 2.97 7.54 -11.41
N PRO A 392 2.27 8.67 -11.59
CA PRO A 392 2.90 9.98 -11.58
C PRO A 392 3.56 10.26 -10.23
N ALA A 393 4.75 10.86 -10.26
CA ALA A 393 5.44 11.29 -9.04
C ALA A 393 4.55 12.27 -8.26
N ARG A 394 4.31 12.00 -6.98
CA ARG A 394 3.36 12.75 -6.15
C ARG A 394 3.79 14.21 -6.03
N ARG A 395 3.04 15.08 -6.70
CA ARG A 395 3.35 16.50 -6.88
C ARG A 395 2.12 17.34 -6.72
N PHE A 396 2.30 18.48 -6.08
CA PHE A 396 1.23 19.36 -5.65
C PHE A 396 1.44 20.76 -6.24
N ARG A 397 0.37 21.45 -6.62
CA ARG A 397 0.47 22.80 -7.20
C ARG A 397 0.94 23.79 -6.13
N VAL A 398 1.77 24.76 -6.52
CA VAL A 398 2.25 25.85 -5.65
C VAL A 398 1.67 27.17 -6.13
N GLU A 399 1.16 27.98 -5.20
CA GLU A 399 0.57 29.29 -5.45
C GLU A 399 1.14 30.29 -4.43
N GLY A 400 2.17 31.04 -4.85
CA GLY A 400 2.87 31.97 -3.97
C GLY A 400 3.68 31.23 -2.90
N ASP A 401 3.30 31.42 -1.64
CA ASP A 401 3.82 30.73 -0.47
C ASP A 401 2.88 29.63 0.06
N GLU A 402 1.79 29.28 -0.62
CA GLU A 402 1.01 28.07 -0.33
C GLU A 402 1.34 26.92 -1.30
N VAL A 403 1.31 25.68 -0.79
CA VAL A 403 1.11 24.48 -1.60
C VAL A 403 -0.35 24.04 -1.50
N MET A 404 -0.96 23.71 -2.63
CA MET A 404 -2.33 23.21 -2.75
C MET A 404 -2.41 21.71 -2.39
N ALA A 405 -1.83 21.36 -1.24
CA ALA A 405 -1.92 20.06 -0.61
C ALA A 405 -1.69 20.20 0.91
N GLY A 406 -2.20 19.25 1.69
CA GLY A 406 -2.31 19.34 3.14
C GLY A 406 -2.29 17.98 3.83
N THR A 407 -2.83 17.90 5.04
CA THR A 407 -2.81 16.66 5.85
C THR A 407 -3.55 15.50 5.19
N VAL A 408 -4.58 15.77 4.37
CA VAL A 408 -5.27 14.75 3.55
C VAL A 408 -4.32 14.08 2.54
N HIS A 409 -3.35 14.84 2.03
CA HIS A 409 -2.29 14.39 1.14
C HIS A 409 -1.07 13.78 1.87
N GLY A 410 -1.14 13.68 3.21
CA GLY A 410 -0.02 13.24 4.03
C GLY A 410 1.10 14.27 4.15
N LEU A 411 0.76 15.57 4.09
CA LEU A 411 1.68 16.68 4.35
C LEU A 411 1.39 17.28 5.73
N GLY A 412 2.37 17.23 6.64
CA GLY A 412 2.27 17.81 7.97
C GLY A 412 3.27 18.93 8.21
N ARG A 413 3.08 19.72 9.29
CA ARG A 413 4.05 20.73 9.74
C ARG A 413 5.45 20.11 9.88
N GLY A 414 6.45 20.78 9.34
CA GLY A 414 7.84 20.33 9.29
C GLY A 414 8.21 19.47 8.08
N THR A 415 7.25 19.02 7.25
CA THR A 415 7.53 18.31 5.99
C THR A 415 8.36 19.17 5.06
N LEU A 416 9.34 18.55 4.40
CA LEU A 416 10.25 19.21 3.48
C LEU A 416 9.86 18.89 2.03
N LEU A 417 9.83 19.93 1.21
CA LEU A 417 9.46 19.86 -0.21
C LEU A 417 10.58 20.42 -1.09
N ALA A 418 10.86 19.75 -2.21
CA ALA A 418 11.54 20.34 -3.35
C ALA A 418 10.53 21.14 -4.18
N VAL A 419 10.90 22.34 -4.59
CA VAL A 419 10.07 23.25 -5.39
C VAL A 419 10.53 23.23 -6.85
N LEU A 420 9.60 23.18 -7.79
CA LEU A 420 9.84 23.05 -9.24
C LEU A 420 9.03 24.09 -10.03
N THR A 421 9.62 24.56 -11.13
CA THR A 421 9.03 25.54 -12.06
C THR A 421 8.06 24.91 -13.07
N ALA A 422 8.29 23.66 -13.46
CA ALA A 422 7.36 22.83 -14.24
C ALA A 422 7.53 21.34 -13.87
N PRO A 423 6.57 20.44 -14.22
CA PRO A 423 6.60 19.05 -13.74
C PRO A 423 7.81 18.24 -14.26
N GLN A 424 8.36 18.58 -15.43
CA GLN A 424 9.49 17.88 -16.03
C GLN A 424 10.83 18.61 -15.83
N GLU A 425 10.87 19.68 -15.02
CA GLU A 425 12.06 20.50 -14.82
C GLU A 425 12.87 20.12 -13.57
N ARG A 426 14.02 20.78 -13.39
CA ARG A 426 14.93 20.57 -12.27
C ARG A 426 14.41 21.30 -11.02
N ILE A 427 14.82 20.83 -9.84
CA ILE A 427 14.51 21.48 -8.56
C ILE A 427 15.05 22.92 -8.59
N ALA A 428 14.17 23.89 -8.34
CA ALA A 428 14.46 25.32 -8.31
C ALA A 428 14.77 25.85 -6.89
N GLY A 429 14.36 25.13 -5.84
CA GLY A 429 14.64 25.44 -4.45
C GLY A 429 14.03 24.43 -3.48
N TYR A 430 14.15 24.68 -2.18
CA TYR A 430 13.54 23.86 -1.13
C TYR A 430 12.66 24.73 -0.22
N ALA A 431 11.57 24.14 0.26
CA ALA A 431 10.66 24.78 1.21
C ALA A 431 10.24 23.78 2.30
N GLN A 432 10.00 24.27 3.51
CA GLN A 432 9.46 23.49 4.61
C GLN A 432 8.06 23.98 4.98
N ILE A 433 7.15 23.06 5.26
CA ILE A 433 5.80 23.38 5.69
C ILE A 433 5.83 23.93 7.13
N THR A 434 5.30 25.14 7.33
CA THR A 434 5.21 25.78 8.65
C THR A 434 3.86 25.60 9.33
N GLN A 435 2.79 25.55 8.53
CA GLN A 435 1.41 25.26 8.91
C GLN A 435 0.79 24.34 7.85
N ALA A 436 0.00 23.34 8.25
CA ALA A 436 -0.57 22.30 7.39
C ALA A 436 -2.07 22.14 7.65
N GLN A 437 -2.88 22.81 6.85
CA GLN A 437 -4.33 22.64 6.86
C GLN A 437 -4.72 21.34 6.11
N THR A 438 -6.01 21.02 6.06
CA THR A 438 -6.53 19.81 5.41
C THR A 438 -6.07 19.64 3.96
N THR A 439 -6.26 20.68 3.13
CA THR A 439 -6.07 20.64 1.66
C THR A 439 -5.00 21.59 1.14
N ARG A 440 -4.37 22.40 2.01
CA ARG A 440 -3.30 23.35 1.67
C ARG A 440 -2.31 23.51 2.82
N SER A 441 -1.09 23.95 2.54
CA SER A 441 -0.06 24.17 3.55
C SER A 441 0.79 25.41 3.24
N VAL A 442 1.22 26.13 4.27
CA VAL A 442 2.08 27.31 4.15
C VAL A 442 3.54 26.89 4.07
N LEU A 443 4.25 27.44 3.09
CA LEU A 443 5.64 27.16 2.77
C LEU A 443 6.57 28.27 3.26
N GLN A 444 7.63 27.90 3.98
CA GLN A 444 8.78 28.76 4.21
C GLN A 444 9.95 28.26 3.36
N PRO A 445 10.63 29.11 2.56
CA PRO A 445 11.82 28.71 1.83
C PRO A 445 12.98 28.41 2.81
N VAL A 446 13.75 27.36 2.52
CA VAL A 446 14.82 26.85 3.41
C VAL A 446 16.07 26.46 2.63
N ASP A 447 17.20 26.38 3.33
CA ASP A 447 18.47 25.96 2.73
C ASP A 447 18.47 24.48 2.29
N VAL A 448 19.32 24.13 1.32
CA VAL A 448 19.54 22.74 0.89
C VAL A 448 20.10 21.84 2.00
N ALA A 449 20.69 22.39 3.06
CA ALA A 449 21.15 21.68 4.25
C ALA A 449 20.18 21.76 5.47
N CYS A 450 18.99 22.36 5.33
CA CYS A 450 17.88 22.16 6.28
C CYS A 450 17.57 20.65 6.42
N TYR A 451 16.96 20.18 7.51
CA TYR A 451 16.33 18.86 7.54
C TYR A 451 15.04 18.87 8.39
N PRO A 452 14.01 18.10 8.02
CA PRO A 452 12.76 18.04 8.77
C PRO A 452 12.99 17.48 10.19
N ARG A 453 12.43 18.17 11.18
CA ARG A 453 12.44 17.79 12.60
C ARG A 453 11.04 18.02 13.18
N GLN A 454 10.63 17.23 14.16
CA GLN A 454 9.35 17.43 14.85
C GLN A 454 9.38 18.66 15.78
N ASP A 455 10.53 18.89 16.44
CA ASP A 455 10.70 19.83 17.55
C ASP A 455 11.03 21.27 17.11
N ALA A 456 11.63 21.49 15.94
CA ALA A 456 11.72 22.82 15.34
C ALA A 456 11.78 22.82 13.81
N LEU A 457 11.26 23.91 13.24
CA LEU A 457 11.41 24.27 11.83
C LEU A 457 12.84 24.78 11.57
N CYS A 458 13.28 24.70 10.31
CA CYS A 458 14.53 25.29 9.84
C CYS A 458 14.44 26.84 9.78
N PRO A 459 15.58 27.55 9.81
CA PRO A 459 15.61 28.98 9.54
C PRO A 459 15.11 29.30 8.12
N ALA A 460 14.33 30.38 7.99
CA ALA A 460 13.88 30.89 6.70
C ALA A 460 15.08 31.38 5.85
N GLN A 461 15.04 31.14 4.54
CA GLN A 461 16.07 31.59 3.60
C GLN A 461 15.45 32.19 2.33
N GLY A 462 15.53 33.52 2.19
CA GLY A 462 15.08 34.23 1.00
C GLY A 462 13.57 34.17 0.78
N ALA A 463 13.16 33.82 -0.44
CA ALA A 463 11.77 33.73 -0.90
C ALA A 463 11.57 32.46 -1.73
N ILE A 464 10.33 31.98 -1.87
CA ILE A 464 9.98 30.91 -2.83
C ILE A 464 10.36 31.40 -4.25
N PRO A 465 11.02 30.59 -5.11
CA PRO A 465 11.47 31.03 -6.42
C PRO A 465 10.33 31.55 -7.31
N ALA A 466 10.55 32.70 -7.96
CA ALA A 466 9.58 33.27 -8.89
C ALA A 466 9.36 32.30 -10.09
N GLY A 467 8.11 31.86 -10.28
CA GLY A 467 7.76 30.82 -11.25
C GLY A 467 7.68 29.40 -10.67
N ALA A 468 7.88 29.22 -9.36
CA ALA A 468 7.48 28.00 -8.67
C ALA A 468 6.01 27.67 -8.93
N ALA A 469 5.74 26.46 -9.43
CA ALA A 469 4.39 26.02 -9.79
C ALA A 469 4.06 24.63 -9.21
N TYR A 470 5.07 23.87 -8.78
CA TYR A 470 4.91 22.53 -8.21
C TYR A 470 5.83 22.31 -7.01
N ALA A 471 5.39 21.46 -6.09
CA ALA A 471 6.18 20.94 -4.98
C ALA A 471 6.13 19.40 -4.95
N GLN A 472 7.22 18.77 -4.52
CA GLN A 472 7.37 17.32 -4.36
C GLN A 472 7.98 17.04 -2.98
N VAL A 473 7.50 16.02 -2.26
CA VAL A 473 8.07 15.62 -0.95
C VAL A 473 9.50 15.08 -1.13
N VAL A 474 10.37 15.41 -0.18
CA VAL A 474 11.78 14.99 -0.12
C VAL A 474 12.22 14.63 1.31
N GLY A 475 11.28 14.27 2.18
CA GLY A 475 11.51 14.00 3.60
C GLY A 475 10.43 14.58 4.53
N ARG A 476 10.07 13.80 5.55
CA ARG A 476 9.10 14.15 6.59
C ARG A 476 9.75 14.12 7.99
N PRO A 477 9.18 14.81 8.99
CA PRO A 477 9.60 14.67 10.39
C PRO A 477 9.34 13.24 10.89
N LEU A 478 10.40 12.47 11.09
CA LEU A 478 10.28 11.09 11.54
C LEU A 478 9.99 11.00 13.04
N ASP A 479 8.84 10.44 13.39
CA ASP A 479 8.56 10.00 14.77
C ASP A 479 9.25 8.65 15.02
N LEU A 480 10.07 8.59 16.08
CA LEU A 480 10.72 7.37 16.55
C LEU A 480 10.12 6.86 17.88
N SER A 481 9.07 7.51 18.37
CA SER A 481 8.32 7.02 19.53
C SER A 481 7.49 5.80 19.14
N VAL A 482 7.44 4.83 20.06
CA VAL A 482 6.66 3.61 19.91
C VAL A 482 5.53 3.68 20.94
N GLY A 483 4.33 3.98 20.48
CA GLY A 483 3.13 3.84 21.29
C GLY A 483 2.63 2.39 21.25
N ILE A 484 2.30 1.87 22.42
CA ILE A 484 1.61 0.59 22.63
C ILE A 484 0.17 0.90 23.05
N ALA A 485 -0.81 0.25 22.41
CA ALA A 485 -2.21 0.35 22.78
C ALA A 485 -2.43 -0.23 24.20
N PRO A 486 -3.21 0.41 25.09
CA PRO A 486 -3.64 -0.20 26.34
C PRO A 486 -4.39 -1.52 26.06
N PRO A 487 -4.04 -2.64 26.72
CA PRO A 487 -4.56 -3.94 26.35
C PRO A 487 -6.07 -4.06 26.55
N ILE A 488 -6.76 -4.63 25.56
CA ILE A 488 -8.18 -4.96 25.62
C ILE A 488 -8.34 -6.45 25.99
N ASP A 489 -9.29 -6.74 26.87
CA ASP A 489 -9.70 -8.10 27.26
C ASP A 489 -10.68 -8.66 26.22
N THR A 490 -10.33 -9.74 25.52
CA THR A 490 -11.17 -10.32 24.46
C THR A 490 -12.51 -10.88 24.96
N LEU A 491 -12.57 -11.37 26.19
CA LEU A 491 -13.78 -11.97 26.76
C LEU A 491 -14.75 -10.90 27.28
N ALA A 492 -14.24 -9.72 27.61
CA ALA A 492 -15.03 -8.63 28.18
C ALA A 492 -15.18 -7.40 27.25
N GLY A 493 -14.55 -7.40 26.07
CA GLY A 493 -14.68 -6.36 25.04
C GLY A 493 -14.32 -4.95 25.51
N ARG A 494 -13.39 -4.82 26.47
CA ARG A 494 -13.08 -3.58 27.20
C ARG A 494 -11.60 -3.51 27.63
N PRO A 495 -11.06 -2.33 27.98
CA PRO A 495 -9.72 -2.21 28.53
C PRO A 495 -9.48 -3.08 29.76
N LEU A 496 -8.32 -3.73 29.81
CA LEU A 496 -7.88 -4.59 30.90
C LEU A 496 -7.76 -3.78 32.20
N GLY A 497 -8.34 -4.29 33.29
CA GLY A 497 -8.35 -3.60 34.57
C GLY A 497 -6.92 -3.29 35.08
N ALA A 498 -6.67 -2.03 35.46
CA ALA A 498 -5.32 -1.54 35.78
C ALA A 498 -4.62 -2.26 36.95
N THR A 499 -5.37 -3.00 37.78
CA THR A 499 -4.86 -3.85 38.88
C THR A 499 -4.51 -5.28 38.46
N MET A 500 -4.82 -5.69 37.23
CA MET A 500 -4.48 -7.02 36.70
C MET A 500 -2.96 -7.19 36.62
N PRO A 501 -2.38 -8.34 37.00
CA PRO A 501 -0.92 -8.54 37.00
C PRO A 501 -0.24 -8.21 35.67
N ALA A 502 -0.89 -8.52 34.53
CA ALA A 502 -0.38 -8.18 33.20
C ALA A 502 -0.40 -6.66 32.92
N ALA A 503 -1.44 -5.94 33.34
CA ALA A 503 -1.51 -4.48 33.21
C ALA A 503 -0.44 -3.79 34.08
N VAL A 504 -0.24 -4.26 35.32
CA VAL A 504 0.81 -3.75 36.22
C VAL A 504 2.21 -4.02 35.66
N ALA A 505 2.44 -5.22 35.11
CA ALA A 505 3.72 -5.58 34.49
C ALA A 505 4.02 -4.73 33.24
N LEU A 506 3.03 -4.53 32.36
CA LEU A 506 3.15 -3.67 31.18
C LEU A 506 3.48 -2.22 31.56
N GLN A 507 2.73 -1.65 32.52
CA GLN A 507 3.00 -0.31 33.01
C GLN A 507 4.38 -0.18 33.68
N SER A 508 4.90 -1.22 34.34
CA SER A 508 6.26 -1.17 34.88
C SER A 508 7.31 -1.24 33.81
N ALA A 509 7.23 -2.23 32.91
CA ALA A 509 8.19 -2.40 31.82
C ALA A 509 8.28 -1.15 30.93
N ILE A 510 7.19 -0.41 30.74
CA ILE A 510 7.19 0.88 30.02
C ILE A 510 7.83 2.02 30.84
N ARG A 511 7.62 2.09 32.16
CA ARG A 511 8.38 3.04 33.01
C ARG A 511 9.88 2.74 33.00
N ASP A 512 10.25 1.46 33.04
CA ASP A 512 11.64 1.00 33.04
C ASP A 512 12.31 1.31 31.69
N ALA A 513 11.59 1.13 30.57
CA ALA A 513 12.01 1.54 29.24
C ALA A 513 12.23 3.06 29.11
N VAL A 514 11.28 3.87 29.60
CA VAL A 514 11.40 5.35 29.60
C VAL A 514 12.56 5.81 30.50
N ALA A 515 12.78 5.17 31.65
CA ALA A 515 13.93 5.44 32.51
C ALA A 515 15.27 5.07 31.85
N ALA A 516 15.28 4.07 30.95
CA ALA A 516 16.41 3.73 30.08
C ALA A 516 16.55 4.64 28.84
N GLY A 517 15.70 5.68 28.71
CA GLY A 517 15.75 6.65 27.60
C GLY A 517 15.04 6.19 26.31
N GLN A 518 14.29 5.10 26.34
CA GLN A 518 13.51 4.65 25.18
C GLN A 518 12.23 5.49 25.03
N ALA A 519 11.89 5.87 23.81
CA ALA A 519 10.69 6.65 23.48
C ALA A 519 9.40 5.78 23.45
N LEU A 520 9.24 4.91 24.44
CA LEU A 520 8.15 3.94 24.56
C LEU A 520 7.01 4.52 25.42
N ARG A 521 5.76 4.33 25.04
CA ARG A 521 4.60 4.87 25.78
C ARG A 521 3.35 4.01 25.66
N LEU A 522 2.49 4.03 26.68
CA LEU A 522 1.08 3.67 26.50
C LEU A 522 0.36 4.89 25.94
N ASP A 523 -0.31 4.74 24.81
CA ASP A 523 -1.16 5.80 24.22
C ASP A 523 -2.39 5.13 23.59
N PRO A 524 -3.63 5.43 24.04
CA PRO A 524 -4.84 4.86 23.45
C PRO A 524 -5.16 5.41 22.04
N ALA A 525 -4.55 6.52 21.64
CA ALA A 525 -4.82 7.18 20.37
C ALA A 525 -3.68 7.08 19.35
N ARG A 526 -2.42 7.16 19.80
CA ARG A 526 -1.23 7.21 18.94
C ARG A 526 -0.25 6.09 19.27
N TYR A 527 -0.71 4.87 19.04
CA TYR A 527 0.11 3.65 19.06
C TYR A 527 0.47 3.18 17.65
N THR A 528 1.44 2.27 17.53
CA THR A 528 1.63 1.39 16.35
C THR A 528 1.92 -0.06 16.73
N VAL A 529 1.77 -0.41 18.00
CA VAL A 529 1.74 -1.78 18.50
C VAL A 529 0.42 -1.96 19.23
N GLU A 530 -0.47 -2.76 18.68
CA GLU A 530 -1.66 -3.24 19.38
C GLU A 530 -1.23 -4.15 20.55
N SER A 531 -2.00 -4.16 21.63
CA SER A 531 -1.86 -5.18 22.66
C SER A 531 -3.21 -5.73 23.12
N LEU A 532 -3.22 -7.01 23.49
CA LEU A 532 -4.45 -7.78 23.71
C LEU A 532 -4.27 -8.76 24.87
N TRP A 533 -5.29 -8.90 25.71
CA TRP A 533 -5.35 -9.91 26.74
C TRP A 533 -6.28 -11.06 26.29
N ALA A 534 -5.69 -12.21 26.00
CA ALA A 534 -6.37 -13.40 25.50
C ALA A 534 -5.63 -14.66 25.99
N ASP A 535 -6.36 -15.73 26.32
CA ASP A 535 -5.80 -17.04 26.72
C ASP A 535 -4.80 -17.00 27.90
N GLY A 536 -4.97 -16.04 28.82
CA GLY A 536 -4.05 -15.82 29.95
C GLY A 536 -2.70 -15.17 29.55
N ARG A 537 -2.59 -14.72 28.30
CA ARG A 537 -1.42 -14.08 27.70
C ARG A 537 -1.70 -12.63 27.35
N LEU A 538 -0.65 -11.82 27.47
CA LEU A 538 -0.60 -10.48 26.88
C LEU A 538 0.10 -10.61 25.53
N TRP A 539 -0.60 -10.25 24.47
CA TRP A 539 -0.12 -10.31 23.09
C TRP A 539 0.27 -8.91 22.61
N PHE A 540 1.25 -8.85 21.69
CA PHE A 540 1.70 -7.62 21.04
C PHE A 540 1.91 -7.87 19.54
N GLY A 541 1.54 -6.92 18.70
CA GLY A 541 1.84 -6.94 17.26
C GLY A 541 1.58 -5.58 16.62
N PRO A 542 2.11 -5.29 15.41
CA PRO A 542 1.62 -4.16 14.62
C PRO A 542 0.10 -4.28 14.35
N ARG A 543 -0.34 -5.54 14.21
CA ARG A 543 -1.71 -6.01 14.34
C ARG A 543 -1.70 -7.28 15.19
N VAL A 544 -2.61 -7.40 16.15
CA VAL A 544 -2.62 -8.45 17.20
C VAL A 544 -3.81 -9.43 17.05
N THR A 545 -4.69 -9.22 16.07
CA THR A 545 -5.79 -10.15 15.73
C THR A 545 -5.81 -10.56 14.25
N SER A 546 -6.15 -11.83 13.99
CA SER A 546 -6.42 -12.37 12.64
C SER A 546 -7.44 -13.51 12.75
N GLY A 547 -8.50 -13.49 11.94
CA GLY A 547 -9.55 -14.53 11.97
C GLY A 547 -10.31 -14.63 13.29
N GLY A 548 -10.39 -13.55 14.07
CA GLY A 548 -10.91 -13.54 15.44
C GLY A 548 -9.98 -14.13 16.50
N ARG A 549 -8.72 -14.48 16.15
CA ARG A 549 -7.73 -15.09 17.05
C ARG A 549 -6.54 -14.17 17.30
N PRO A 550 -5.86 -14.29 18.46
CA PRO A 550 -4.64 -13.54 18.74
C PRO A 550 -3.49 -13.96 17.81
N VAL A 551 -2.63 -12.99 17.48
CA VAL A 551 -1.41 -13.14 16.66
C VAL A 551 -0.28 -12.26 17.20
N GLY A 552 0.95 -12.55 16.76
CA GLY A 552 2.17 -11.82 17.16
C GLY A 552 2.85 -12.38 18.41
N LEU A 553 3.52 -11.50 19.17
CA LEU A 553 4.32 -11.83 20.34
C LEU A 553 3.45 -12.04 21.59
N ALA A 554 3.33 -13.27 22.06
CA ALA A 554 2.73 -13.60 23.36
C ALA A 554 3.73 -13.45 24.53
N TRP A 555 3.21 -13.06 25.70
CA TRP A 555 3.88 -13.12 27.01
C TRP A 555 2.92 -13.62 28.11
N GLU A 556 3.40 -14.54 28.96
CA GLU A 556 2.63 -15.06 30.11
C GLU A 556 3.11 -14.41 31.43
N PRO A 557 2.23 -13.90 32.30
CA PRO A 557 2.64 -13.28 33.58
C PRO A 557 3.32 -14.20 34.60
N VAL A 558 3.34 -15.53 34.36
CA VAL A 558 3.91 -16.54 35.25
C VAL A 558 4.90 -17.39 34.46
N GLY A 559 6.08 -17.66 35.02
CA GLY A 559 7.09 -18.56 34.42
C GLY A 559 7.89 -17.99 33.24
N SER A 560 7.41 -16.92 32.58
CA SER A 560 8.12 -16.27 31.47
C SER A 560 9.33 -15.42 31.89
N VAL A 561 10.16 -15.09 30.89
CA VAL A 561 11.13 -13.98 30.95
C VAL A 561 10.39 -12.67 31.35
N PRO A 562 11.00 -11.75 32.10
CA PRO A 562 10.41 -10.43 32.38
C PRO A 562 10.00 -9.70 31.10
N LEU A 563 8.94 -8.88 31.19
CA LEU A 563 8.36 -8.20 30.03
C LEU A 563 9.28 -7.11 29.44
N ALA A 564 10.16 -6.49 30.23
CA ALA A 564 11.03 -5.39 29.77
C ALA A 564 11.98 -5.77 28.61
N PRO A 565 12.74 -6.90 28.65
CA PRO A 565 13.46 -7.41 27.48
C PRO A 565 12.62 -7.60 26.21
N LEU A 566 11.36 -8.01 26.34
CA LEU A 566 10.45 -8.16 25.19
C LEU A 566 10.00 -6.80 24.66
N LEU A 567 9.72 -5.83 25.52
CA LEU A 567 9.39 -4.46 25.09
C LEU A 567 10.60 -3.73 24.48
N GLN A 568 11.83 -4.00 24.96
CA GLN A 568 13.04 -3.55 24.26
C GLN A 568 13.08 -4.12 22.84
N ARG A 569 12.78 -5.42 22.66
CA ARG A 569 12.76 -6.05 21.34
C ARG A 569 11.72 -5.40 20.41
N VAL A 570 10.51 -5.18 20.93
CA VAL A 570 9.43 -4.45 20.23
C VAL A 570 9.89 -3.05 19.83
N PHE A 571 10.48 -2.29 20.75
CA PHE A 571 10.99 -0.95 20.50
C PHE A 571 12.07 -0.95 19.40
N GLU A 572 13.08 -1.82 19.50
CA GLU A 572 14.17 -1.89 18.52
C GLU A 572 13.67 -2.28 17.12
N ALA A 573 12.71 -3.21 17.02
CA ALA A 573 12.12 -3.61 15.75
C ALA A 573 11.24 -2.51 15.13
N GLU A 574 10.37 -1.85 15.89
CA GLU A 574 9.53 -0.76 15.36
C GLU A 574 10.34 0.49 15.03
N THR A 575 11.31 0.87 15.86
CA THR A 575 12.22 1.98 15.56
C THR A 575 13.03 1.72 14.29
N LEU A 576 13.51 0.48 14.06
CA LEU A 576 14.18 0.11 12.82
C LEU A 576 13.22 0.10 11.62
N ALA A 577 12.03 -0.48 11.77
CA ALA A 577 11.03 -0.53 10.70
C ALA A 577 10.65 0.88 10.23
N ARG A 578 10.39 1.81 11.16
CA ARG A 578 10.10 3.22 10.86
C ARG A 578 11.24 3.94 10.14
N MET A 579 12.49 3.69 10.55
CA MET A 579 13.66 4.27 9.86
C MET A 579 13.79 3.76 8.42
N LEU A 580 13.53 2.48 8.17
CA LEU A 580 13.64 1.88 6.84
C LEU A 580 12.44 2.24 5.93
N GLY A 581 11.22 2.22 6.46
CA GLY A 581 10.00 2.62 5.75
C GLY A 581 10.04 4.09 5.30
N ALA A 582 10.55 4.98 6.15
CA ALA A 582 10.76 6.40 5.82
C ALA A 582 11.80 6.65 4.71
N VAL A 583 12.67 5.67 4.41
CA VAL A 583 13.56 5.72 3.23
C VAL A 583 12.93 5.02 2.03
N ALA A 584 12.15 3.94 2.25
CA ALA A 584 11.52 3.15 1.20
C ALA A 584 10.40 3.90 0.44
N GLY A 585 9.66 4.78 1.10
CA GLY A 585 8.52 5.48 0.52
C GLY A 585 8.84 6.53 -0.57
N GLU A 586 10.12 6.89 -0.77
CA GLU A 586 10.52 8.02 -1.63
C GLU A 586 11.46 7.61 -2.80
N THR A 587 11.18 6.48 -3.48
CA THR A 587 11.90 6.09 -4.71
C THR A 587 11.68 7.09 -5.86
N SER A 588 12.51 8.13 -5.91
CA SER A 588 12.40 9.20 -6.91
C SER A 588 12.62 8.65 -8.34
N PRO A 589 11.74 8.97 -9.32
CA PRO A 589 11.96 8.60 -10.72
C PRO A 589 13.23 9.19 -11.35
N LEU A 590 13.88 10.14 -10.67
CA LEU A 590 15.16 10.73 -11.06
C LEU A 590 16.37 9.91 -10.57
N ASN A 591 16.18 8.93 -9.68
CA ASN A 591 17.22 8.04 -9.15
C ASN A 591 16.66 6.65 -8.78
N PRO A 592 16.19 5.85 -9.75
CA PRO A 592 15.64 4.51 -9.51
C PRO A 592 16.71 3.55 -8.97
N SER A 593 16.28 2.51 -8.25
CA SER A 593 17.19 1.48 -7.70
C SER A 593 18.03 0.80 -8.82
N PRO A 594 19.36 0.64 -8.62
CA PRO A 594 20.24 -0.03 -9.56
C PRO A 594 20.06 -1.56 -9.53
N VAL A 595 19.39 -2.10 -8.51
CA VAL A 595 18.99 -3.50 -8.39
C VAL A 595 17.47 -3.56 -8.40
N GLN A 596 16.90 -4.38 -9.28
CA GLN A 596 15.51 -4.79 -9.18
C GLN A 596 15.39 -5.87 -8.12
N VAL A 597 14.69 -5.59 -7.02
CA VAL A 597 14.22 -6.64 -6.11
C VAL A 597 12.97 -7.30 -6.70
N SER A 598 12.76 -8.59 -6.42
CA SER A 598 11.52 -9.30 -6.71
C SER A 598 11.29 -10.39 -5.68
N VAL A 599 10.08 -10.44 -5.14
CA VAL A 599 9.65 -11.39 -4.10
C VAL A 599 8.59 -12.32 -4.70
N ASP A 600 8.89 -13.60 -4.81
CA ASP A 600 7.97 -14.61 -5.35
C ASP A 600 7.39 -15.49 -4.23
N LEU A 601 6.07 -15.68 -4.27
CA LEU A 601 5.36 -16.69 -3.51
C LEU A 601 5.32 -18.01 -4.31
N VAL A 602 5.72 -19.11 -3.68
CA VAL A 602 5.40 -20.48 -4.10
C VAL A 602 4.46 -21.09 -3.05
N PRO A 603 3.14 -21.13 -3.33
CA PRO A 603 2.16 -21.62 -2.36
C PRO A 603 2.16 -23.15 -2.28
N VAL A 604 1.87 -23.69 -1.09
CA VAL A 604 1.48 -25.09 -0.91
C VAL A 604 -0.04 -25.26 -0.97
N ALA A 605 -0.50 -26.49 -1.21
CA ALA A 605 -1.91 -26.88 -1.04
C ALA A 605 -2.26 -26.92 0.46
N VAL A 606 -3.50 -26.63 0.84
CA VAL A 606 -3.97 -26.75 2.25
C VAL A 606 -4.13 -28.22 2.61
N GLU A 607 -4.47 -29.03 1.61
CA GLU A 607 -4.63 -30.48 1.65
C GLU A 607 -3.31 -31.25 1.88
N ASP A 608 -2.17 -30.57 1.72
CA ASP A 608 -0.82 -31.08 2.05
C ASP A 608 -0.35 -30.66 3.46
N LEU A 609 -1.16 -29.89 4.21
CA LEU A 609 -0.90 -29.49 5.59
C LEU A 609 -1.63 -30.39 6.59
N THR A 610 -1.11 -30.46 7.82
CA THR A 610 -1.77 -31.15 8.94
C THR A 610 -2.91 -30.28 9.48
N PRO A 611 -4.14 -30.81 9.59
CA PRO A 611 -5.29 -30.09 10.17
C PRO A 611 -5.07 -29.62 11.63
N PRO A 612 -5.86 -28.64 12.09
CA PRO A 612 -5.87 -28.16 13.47
C PRO A 612 -5.97 -29.27 14.53
N GLY A 613 -5.37 -29.04 15.70
CA GLY A 613 -5.46 -29.92 16.87
C GLY A 613 -4.68 -31.23 16.79
N ILE A 614 -4.09 -31.57 15.64
CA ILE A 614 -3.25 -32.76 15.47
C ILE A 614 -1.79 -32.42 15.82
N PRO A 615 -1.11 -33.21 16.68
CA PRO A 615 0.32 -33.02 16.97
C PRO A 615 1.18 -33.18 15.71
N LEU A 616 1.98 -32.16 15.39
CA LEU A 616 2.80 -32.08 14.18
C LEU A 616 4.22 -31.59 14.50
N VAL A 617 5.18 -31.93 13.63
CA VAL A 617 6.54 -31.37 13.66
C VAL A 617 6.66 -30.42 12.46
N PRO A 618 6.69 -29.08 12.66
CA PRO A 618 6.52 -28.11 11.57
C PRO A 618 7.56 -28.26 10.45
N VAL A 619 8.80 -28.56 10.82
CA VAL A 619 9.93 -28.73 9.89
C VAL A 619 9.79 -29.99 9.03
N GLU A 620 9.05 -31.00 9.48
CA GLU A 620 8.80 -32.23 8.71
C GLU A 620 7.58 -32.08 7.80
N GLU A 621 6.51 -31.48 8.33
CA GLU A 621 5.34 -31.05 7.56
C GLU A 621 5.76 -30.20 6.35
N CYS A 622 6.46 -29.09 6.58
CA CYS A 622 6.82 -28.19 5.49
C CYS A 622 7.79 -28.80 4.49
N ARG A 623 8.63 -29.75 4.92
CA ARG A 623 9.47 -30.53 4.00
C ARG A 623 8.62 -31.40 3.07
N HIS A 624 7.54 -32.00 3.58
CA HIS A 624 6.63 -32.82 2.78
C HIS A 624 5.74 -31.97 1.87
N ALA A 625 5.17 -30.87 2.37
CA ALA A 625 4.34 -29.96 1.57
C ALA A 625 5.13 -29.28 0.44
N GLN A 626 6.34 -28.76 0.73
CA GLN A 626 7.21 -28.18 -0.30
C GLN A 626 7.71 -29.21 -1.34
N ALA A 627 7.83 -30.50 -0.97
CA ALA A 627 8.15 -31.57 -1.92
C ALA A 627 6.97 -31.94 -2.85
N ARG A 628 5.74 -31.50 -2.52
CA ARG A 628 4.52 -31.71 -3.32
C ARG A 628 4.08 -30.47 -4.11
N ALA A 629 4.54 -29.28 -3.70
CA ALA A 629 4.25 -28.01 -4.36
C ALA A 629 4.61 -28.04 -5.86
N LYS A 630 3.58 -27.93 -6.71
CA LYS A 630 3.68 -27.92 -8.19
C LYS A 630 3.16 -26.62 -8.82
N GLY A 631 2.74 -25.65 -8.00
CA GLY A 631 2.30 -24.35 -8.47
C GLY A 631 3.46 -23.54 -9.10
N PRO A 632 3.17 -22.65 -10.06
CA PRO A 632 4.16 -21.67 -10.51
C PRO A 632 4.54 -20.71 -9.38
N SER A 633 5.75 -20.15 -9.44
CA SER A 633 6.09 -18.93 -8.69
C SER A 633 5.20 -17.78 -9.19
N THR A 634 4.65 -17.01 -8.27
CA THR A 634 3.91 -15.77 -8.57
C THR A 634 4.49 -14.64 -7.73
N ALA A 635 4.67 -13.45 -8.32
CA ALA A 635 5.07 -12.26 -7.56
C ALA A 635 4.12 -12.03 -6.37
N LEU A 636 4.68 -11.72 -5.20
CA LEU A 636 3.94 -11.55 -3.95
C LEU A 636 2.99 -10.34 -4.06
N PRO A 637 1.66 -10.52 -3.90
CA PRO A 637 0.71 -9.40 -3.95
C PRO A 637 0.93 -8.36 -2.84
N ALA A 638 0.52 -7.12 -3.08
CA ALA A 638 0.43 -6.13 -2.01
C ALA A 638 -0.62 -6.58 -0.96
N ALA A 639 -0.28 -6.46 0.33
CA ALA A 639 -1.05 -7.02 1.45
C ALA A 639 -1.35 -8.54 1.32
N ALA A 640 -0.40 -9.30 0.76
CA ALA A 640 -0.50 -10.75 0.65
C ALA A 640 -0.75 -11.43 2.00
N GLU A 641 -1.58 -12.47 1.96
CA GLU A 641 -1.74 -13.44 3.04
C GLU A 641 -0.98 -14.72 2.67
N VAL A 642 -0.24 -15.26 3.63
CA VAL A 642 0.54 -16.48 3.47
C VAL A 642 0.27 -17.42 4.63
N LYS A 643 0.32 -18.72 4.39
CA LYS A 643 0.03 -19.77 5.38
C LYS A 643 1.25 -20.61 5.70
N GLN A 644 1.14 -21.42 6.74
CA GLN A 644 2.08 -22.48 7.09
C GLN A 644 2.62 -23.20 5.84
N CYS A 645 3.95 -23.33 5.76
CA CYS A 645 4.71 -23.98 4.70
C CYS A 645 4.66 -23.37 3.29
N ASP A 646 4.01 -22.22 3.07
CA ASP A 646 4.26 -21.43 1.86
C ASP A 646 5.74 -21.00 1.80
N ARG A 647 6.27 -20.75 0.60
CA ARG A 647 7.68 -20.33 0.44
C ARG A 647 7.77 -18.99 -0.25
N LEU A 648 8.51 -18.07 0.36
CA LEU A 648 8.87 -16.77 -0.19
C LEU A 648 10.32 -16.81 -0.68
N ARG A 649 10.53 -16.46 -1.95
CA ARG A 649 11.85 -16.30 -2.55
C ARG A 649 12.12 -14.82 -2.78
N PHE A 650 13.21 -14.33 -2.20
CA PHE A 650 13.74 -13.00 -2.50
C PHE A 650 14.82 -13.12 -3.57
N SER A 651 14.73 -12.31 -4.61
CA SER A 651 15.73 -12.23 -5.67
C SER A 651 16.06 -10.78 -6.01
N GLY A 652 17.28 -10.57 -6.48
CA GLY A 652 17.79 -9.26 -6.89
C GLY A 652 18.48 -9.36 -8.24
N GLN A 653 18.22 -8.42 -9.14
CA GLN A 653 18.86 -8.34 -10.45
C GLN A 653 19.42 -6.94 -10.72
N GLY A 654 20.72 -6.84 -11.01
CA GLY A 654 21.33 -5.57 -11.42
C GLY A 654 20.73 -5.05 -12.73
N ARG A 655 20.23 -3.82 -12.72
CA ARG A 655 19.72 -3.07 -13.89
C ARG A 655 20.79 -2.24 -14.57
N VAL A 656 21.88 -1.92 -13.87
CA VAL A 656 23.03 -1.15 -14.38
C VAL A 656 24.36 -1.83 -14.02
N PRO A 657 25.42 -1.69 -14.84
CA PRO A 657 26.75 -2.16 -14.48
C PRO A 657 27.28 -1.48 -13.22
N GLY A 658 27.85 -2.27 -12.32
CA GLY A 658 28.37 -1.85 -11.01
C GLY A 658 28.47 -3.05 -10.08
N ALA A 659 28.77 -2.82 -8.80
CA ALA A 659 28.66 -3.81 -7.75
C ALA A 659 27.78 -3.24 -6.62
N TRP A 660 26.92 -4.06 -6.05
CA TRP A 660 25.86 -3.60 -5.15
C TRP A 660 25.78 -4.49 -3.92
N ASP A 661 26.01 -3.91 -2.75
CA ASP A 661 25.76 -4.54 -1.45
C ASP A 661 24.25 -4.53 -1.20
N VAL A 662 23.67 -5.71 -1.04
CA VAL A 662 22.24 -5.89 -0.79
C VAL A 662 22.02 -6.60 0.54
N ASN A 663 21.28 -5.98 1.45
CA ASN A 663 20.95 -6.53 2.76
C ASN A 663 19.44 -6.75 2.86
N ARG A 664 19.01 -8.00 3.04
CA ARG A 664 17.63 -8.36 3.34
C ARG A 664 17.42 -8.33 4.85
N VAL A 665 16.86 -7.24 5.36
CA VAL A 665 16.45 -7.11 6.77
C VAL A 665 15.00 -7.58 6.90
N TYR A 666 14.76 -8.65 7.65
CA TYR A 666 13.42 -9.20 7.88
C TYR A 666 13.04 -9.12 9.36
N ILE A 667 11.78 -8.80 9.64
CA ILE A 667 11.19 -8.67 10.97
C ILE A 667 9.97 -9.60 11.06
N ASP A 668 10.07 -10.64 11.89
CA ASP A 668 8.97 -11.60 12.12
C ASP A 668 7.84 -11.00 12.98
N SER A 669 6.71 -11.69 13.02
CA SER A 669 5.51 -11.33 13.81
C SER A 669 5.77 -11.22 15.32
N ARG A 670 6.90 -11.75 15.81
CA ARG A 670 7.35 -11.73 17.21
C ARG A 670 8.42 -10.64 17.45
N PHE A 671 8.62 -9.74 16.49
CA PHE A 671 9.61 -8.65 16.49
C PHE A 671 11.08 -9.12 16.41
N CYS A 672 11.33 -10.34 15.93
CA CYS A 672 12.68 -10.84 15.68
C CYS A 672 13.25 -10.31 14.36
N ILE A 673 14.34 -9.56 14.45
CA ILE A 673 15.13 -9.11 13.31
C ILE A 673 16.08 -10.23 12.87
N ARG A 674 16.13 -10.50 11.55
CA ARG A 674 17.15 -11.30 10.85
C ARG A 674 17.72 -10.49 9.69
N VAL A 675 18.97 -10.72 9.34
CA VAL A 675 19.63 -10.11 8.19
C VAL A 675 20.29 -11.19 7.33
N ASP A 676 20.21 -11.04 6.02
CA ASP A 676 21.04 -11.78 5.05
C ASP A 676 21.73 -10.77 4.11
N HIS A 677 23.04 -10.90 3.89
CA HIS A 677 23.80 -10.09 2.93
C HIS A 677 23.97 -10.83 1.60
N THR A 678 24.02 -10.09 0.50
CA THR A 678 24.31 -10.62 -0.84
C THR A 678 24.94 -9.51 -1.70
N LEU A 679 26.09 -9.81 -2.31
CA LEU A 679 26.71 -8.96 -3.33
C LEU A 679 26.11 -9.25 -4.70
N ILE A 680 25.68 -8.23 -5.43
CA ILE A 680 25.22 -8.33 -6.82
C ILE A 680 26.18 -7.58 -7.75
N GLU A 681 26.73 -8.29 -8.74
CA GLU A 681 27.70 -7.75 -9.70
C GLU A 681 27.11 -7.66 -11.12
N GLY A 682 27.33 -6.51 -11.76
CA GLY A 682 26.92 -6.24 -13.14
C GLY A 682 25.41 -6.28 -13.38
N VAL A 683 25.03 -6.52 -14.63
CA VAL A 683 23.64 -6.77 -15.06
C VAL A 683 23.37 -8.28 -15.20
N ALA A 684 23.74 -9.03 -14.16
CA ALA A 684 23.65 -10.49 -14.13
C ALA A 684 22.21 -11.02 -14.21
N GLN A 685 22.07 -12.34 -14.23
CA GLN A 685 20.78 -12.99 -13.96
C GLN A 685 20.38 -12.74 -12.49
N ALA A 686 19.08 -12.83 -12.19
CA ALA A 686 18.59 -12.62 -10.82
C ALA A 686 19.23 -13.60 -9.83
N ALA A 687 19.89 -13.05 -8.80
CA ALA A 687 20.53 -13.80 -7.73
C ALA A 687 19.58 -13.92 -6.52
N PRO A 688 19.62 -15.01 -5.74
CA PRO A 688 18.85 -15.11 -4.50
C PRO A 688 19.40 -14.15 -3.45
N LEU A 689 18.52 -13.37 -2.81
CA LEU A 689 18.87 -12.47 -1.71
C LEU A 689 18.68 -13.22 -0.40
N GLY A 690 19.73 -13.90 0.06
CA GLY A 690 19.62 -14.88 1.15
C GLY A 690 18.85 -16.16 0.76
N PRO A 691 18.62 -17.09 1.72
CA PRO A 691 17.89 -18.33 1.48
C PRO A 691 16.39 -18.11 1.24
N ASP A 692 15.77 -19.02 0.49
CA ASP A 692 14.30 -19.15 0.41
C ASP A 692 13.70 -19.25 1.82
N MET A 693 12.72 -18.41 2.14
CA MET A 693 12.03 -18.42 3.43
C MET A 693 10.83 -19.35 3.37
N ILE A 694 10.71 -20.28 4.33
CA ILE A 694 9.52 -21.09 4.52
C ILE A 694 8.68 -20.44 5.63
N VAL A 695 7.46 -20.03 5.28
CA VAL A 695 6.48 -19.42 6.17
C VAL A 695 6.02 -20.43 7.21
N CYS A 696 5.85 -19.97 8.45
CA CYS A 696 5.62 -20.83 9.60
C CYS A 696 4.74 -20.07 10.61
N SER A 697 3.49 -20.53 10.79
CA SER A 697 2.54 -19.99 11.76
C SER A 697 2.62 -20.74 13.10
N ASP A 698 2.90 -22.05 13.05
CA ASP A 698 3.15 -22.90 14.21
C ASP A 698 4.60 -23.41 14.12
N CYS A 699 5.52 -22.79 14.87
CA CYS A 699 6.95 -23.07 14.77
C CYS A 699 7.50 -23.84 15.98
N PRO A 700 8.68 -24.48 15.86
CA PRO A 700 9.33 -25.17 16.98
C PRO A 700 9.57 -24.25 18.19
N ASP A 701 9.82 -22.97 17.95
CA ASP A 701 10.02 -21.92 18.96
C ASP A 701 8.69 -21.19 19.33
N GLY A 702 7.55 -21.85 19.13
CA GLY A 702 6.21 -21.32 19.42
C GLY A 702 5.46 -20.77 18.21
N TYR A 703 4.25 -20.27 18.47
CA TYR A 703 3.34 -19.68 17.48
C TYR A 703 3.88 -18.34 16.96
N ALA A 704 3.72 -18.10 15.66
CA ALA A 704 4.32 -17.00 14.90
C ALA A 704 3.41 -16.46 13.77
N ALA A 705 2.10 -16.73 13.80
CA ALA A 705 1.15 -16.01 12.95
C ALA A 705 1.15 -14.50 13.29
N GLY A 706 0.85 -13.63 12.32
CA GLY A 706 0.83 -12.17 12.48
C GLY A 706 1.42 -11.41 11.28
N LEU A 707 1.49 -10.07 11.37
CA LEU A 707 2.07 -9.23 10.32
C LEU A 707 3.60 -9.31 10.34
N GLU A 708 4.21 -9.51 9.17
CA GLU A 708 5.66 -9.53 8.98
C GLU A 708 6.10 -8.50 7.95
N ARG A 709 7.37 -8.07 8.03
CA ARG A 709 7.98 -7.06 7.15
C ARG A 709 9.36 -7.51 6.68
N ALA A 710 9.69 -7.23 5.43
CA ALA A 710 11.05 -7.29 4.91
C ALA A 710 11.41 -5.95 4.25
N PHE A 711 12.68 -5.57 4.41
CA PHE A 711 13.29 -4.39 3.82
C PHE A 711 14.56 -4.83 3.10
N VAL A 712 14.68 -4.55 1.81
CA VAL A 712 15.88 -4.83 1.04
C VAL A 712 16.63 -3.53 0.83
N ILE A 713 17.77 -3.39 1.50
CA ILE A 713 18.64 -2.21 1.47
C ILE A 713 19.72 -2.43 0.41
N VAL A 714 19.79 -1.58 -0.59
CA VAL A 714 20.77 -1.62 -1.68
C VAL A 714 21.72 -0.43 -1.54
N THR A 715 23.02 -0.67 -1.63
CA THR A 715 24.08 0.36 -1.62
C THR A 715 25.19 0.03 -2.61
N ASN A 716 25.95 1.06 -3.05
CA ASN A 716 27.07 0.89 -3.97
C ASN A 716 28.27 0.23 -3.28
N ALA A 717 28.65 -0.99 -3.72
CA ALA A 717 29.83 -1.69 -3.22
C ALA A 717 31.09 -1.09 -3.86
N ARG A 718 31.79 -0.25 -3.11
CA ARG A 718 32.99 0.47 -3.58
C ARG A 718 34.19 -0.47 -3.72
N GLU A 719 34.94 -0.34 -4.81
CA GLU A 719 36.27 -0.96 -4.94
C GLU A 719 37.17 -0.57 -3.76
N HIS A 720 37.82 -1.56 -3.15
CA HIS A 720 38.73 -1.42 -2.00
C HIS A 720 38.11 -0.90 -0.66
N ALA A 721 36.78 -0.90 -0.51
CA ALA A 721 36.11 -0.72 0.78
C ALA A 721 35.76 -2.07 1.45
N GLU A 722 35.43 -2.06 2.75
CA GLU A 722 34.66 -3.16 3.34
C GLU A 722 33.20 -3.08 2.82
N PRO A 723 32.56 -4.22 2.48
CA PRO A 723 31.16 -4.23 2.06
C PRO A 723 30.24 -3.79 3.20
N LEU A 724 29.11 -3.16 2.86
CA LEU A 724 28.04 -2.93 3.83
C LEU A 724 27.30 -4.26 4.08
N ASN A 725 27.89 -5.16 4.86
CA ASN A 725 27.23 -6.34 5.39
C ASN A 725 26.70 -6.02 6.80
N LEU A 726 25.39 -6.22 7.00
CA LEU A 726 24.66 -5.94 8.24
C LEU A 726 24.36 -7.20 9.10
N GLU A 727 24.86 -8.37 8.72
CA GLU A 727 24.76 -9.62 9.46
C GLU A 727 25.49 -9.55 10.80
N GLY A 728 24.87 -10.04 11.87
CA GLY A 728 25.37 -9.96 13.24
C GLY A 728 25.39 -8.54 13.84
N MET A 729 24.71 -7.57 13.22
CA MET A 729 24.67 -6.18 13.68
C MET A 729 23.29 -5.72 14.17
N LEU A 730 22.21 -6.31 13.66
CA LEU A 730 20.83 -5.83 13.91
C LEU A 730 19.93 -6.90 14.55
N GLU A 731 20.37 -8.16 14.55
CA GLU A 731 19.59 -9.31 14.99
C GLU A 731 19.43 -9.34 16.52
N ASN A 732 18.18 -9.43 16.96
CA ASN A 732 17.76 -9.27 18.36
C ASN A 732 17.17 -10.57 18.98
N CYS A 733 17.24 -11.69 18.27
CA CYS A 733 16.68 -12.99 18.69
C CYS A 733 17.65 -14.19 18.65
N GLN A 734 18.90 -14.02 18.23
CA GLN A 734 19.90 -15.09 18.26
C GLN A 734 20.91 -14.90 19.40
N THR A 735 21.43 -16.00 19.94
CA THR A 735 22.39 -16.02 21.07
C THR A 735 23.86 -16.04 20.64
N THR A 736 24.13 -15.90 19.34
CA THR A 736 25.46 -16.07 18.73
C THR A 736 26.31 -14.79 18.76
N GLY A 737 26.84 -14.49 19.94
CA GLY A 737 27.93 -13.52 20.13
C GLY A 737 27.50 -12.10 20.51
N PRO A 738 28.46 -11.25 20.93
CA PRO A 738 28.18 -9.87 21.25
C PRO A 738 27.94 -9.06 19.97
N VAL A 739 26.75 -8.49 19.84
CA VAL A 739 26.44 -7.46 18.84
C VAL A 739 27.54 -6.40 18.85
N ARG A 740 28.03 -5.98 17.68
CA ARG A 740 29.01 -4.88 17.55
C ARG A 740 28.35 -3.53 17.87
N GLY A 741 27.98 -3.30 19.14
CA GLY A 741 27.05 -2.25 19.57
C GLY A 741 27.41 -0.83 19.12
N ALA A 742 28.70 -0.49 19.05
CA ALA A 742 29.15 0.80 18.51
C ALA A 742 28.87 0.96 17.01
N MET A 743 28.99 -0.12 16.24
CA MET A 743 28.77 -0.16 14.79
C MET A 743 27.27 -0.22 14.47
N ALA A 744 26.49 -0.96 15.27
CA ALA A 744 25.04 -0.94 15.23
C ALA A 744 24.47 0.44 15.62
N GLY A 745 25.08 1.13 16.60
CA GLY A 745 24.76 2.52 16.95
C GLY A 745 25.01 3.47 15.79
N ALA A 746 26.22 3.47 15.23
CA ALA A 746 26.57 4.31 14.07
C ALA A 746 25.65 4.06 12.85
N LEU A 747 25.20 2.82 12.64
CA LEU A 747 24.21 2.50 11.61
C LEU A 747 22.81 3.04 11.94
N ARG A 748 22.33 2.92 13.18
CA ARG A 748 21.06 3.55 13.62
C ARG A 748 21.13 5.07 13.46
N ASP A 749 22.25 5.70 13.80
CA ASP A 749 22.46 7.15 13.64
C ASP A 749 22.51 7.55 12.15
N PHE A 750 23.13 6.75 11.29
CA PHE A 750 23.13 6.96 9.84
C PHE A 750 21.71 6.81 9.25
N LEU A 751 20.99 5.74 9.57
CA LEU A 751 19.62 5.52 9.11
C LEU A 751 18.69 6.63 9.63
N ALA A 752 18.81 7.02 10.91
CA ALA A 752 18.08 8.15 11.48
C ALA A 752 18.42 9.49 10.80
N THR A 753 19.66 9.67 10.33
CA THR A 753 20.07 10.86 9.57
C THR A 753 19.53 10.82 8.14
N ARG A 754 19.54 9.66 7.48
CA ARG A 754 19.14 9.51 6.08
C ARG A 754 17.63 9.44 5.90
N ALA A 755 16.89 8.88 6.85
CA ALA A 755 15.43 8.93 6.89
C ALA A 755 14.87 10.36 7.13
N ARG A 756 15.69 11.30 7.62
CA ARG A 756 15.32 12.73 7.66
C ARG A 756 15.45 13.41 6.30
N ARG A 757 16.32 12.92 5.41
CA ARG A 757 16.43 13.39 4.02
C ARG A 757 16.84 12.25 3.08
N PRO A 758 15.86 11.58 2.45
CA PRO A 758 16.12 10.66 1.34
C PRO A 758 16.83 11.34 0.15
N ASP A 759 16.59 12.63 -0.09
CA ASP A 759 17.11 13.39 -1.23
C ASP A 759 18.61 13.77 -1.14
N THR A 760 19.09 14.26 0.00
CA THR A 760 20.46 14.80 0.08
C THR A 760 21.52 13.75 0.31
N ARG A 761 22.57 13.79 -0.52
CA ARG A 761 23.80 13.01 -0.33
C ARG A 761 24.48 13.36 1.00
N GLY A 762 24.49 12.42 1.93
CA GLY A 762 25.34 12.39 3.11
C GLY A 762 26.14 11.10 3.14
N GLY A 763 27.44 11.19 3.47
CA GLY A 763 28.35 10.04 3.54
C GLY A 763 28.42 9.44 4.95
N PHE A 764 28.54 8.11 5.03
CA PHE A 764 28.84 7.41 6.29
C PHE A 764 30.27 7.75 6.76
N GLY A 765 30.48 8.01 8.05
CA GLY A 765 31.80 8.33 8.59
C GLY A 765 32.81 7.20 8.33
N THR A 766 34.03 7.52 7.90
CA THR A 766 35.08 6.58 7.41
C THR A 766 34.74 5.69 6.18
N TYR A 767 33.49 5.58 5.73
CA TYR A 767 33.12 4.68 4.61
C TYR A 767 32.43 5.38 3.41
N GLU A 768 32.12 6.68 3.52
CA GLU A 768 31.61 7.54 2.44
C GLU A 768 30.43 6.98 1.61
N ILE A 769 29.56 6.14 2.19
CA ILE A 769 28.47 5.50 1.44
C ILE A 769 27.63 6.56 0.72
N HIS A 770 27.39 6.36 -0.57
CA HIS A 770 26.59 7.23 -1.43
C HIS A 770 25.48 6.43 -2.07
N ASP A 771 24.31 7.06 -2.16
CA ASP A 771 23.09 6.56 -2.79
C ASP A 771 22.62 5.21 -2.19
N VAL A 772 21.59 5.29 -1.34
CA VAL A 772 20.96 4.16 -0.63
C VAL A 772 19.54 4.02 -1.17
N TRP A 773 19.14 2.81 -1.53
CA TRP A 773 17.76 2.48 -1.89
C TRP A 773 17.22 1.46 -0.90
N VAL A 774 15.95 1.55 -0.54
CA VAL A 774 15.26 0.57 0.30
C VAL A 774 13.97 0.18 -0.39
N GLU A 775 13.75 -1.12 -0.60
CA GLU A 775 12.47 -1.65 -1.06
C GLU A 775 11.79 -2.40 0.10
N GLN A 776 10.52 -2.09 0.38
CA GLN A 776 9.75 -2.70 1.47
C GLN A 776 8.77 -3.75 0.93
N SER A 777 8.56 -4.82 1.68
CA SER A 777 7.51 -5.81 1.46
C SER A 777 6.90 -6.22 2.80
N SER A 778 5.60 -6.52 2.83
CA SER A 778 4.90 -6.99 4.03
C SER A 778 3.80 -7.99 3.67
N TRP A 779 3.51 -8.89 4.60
CA TRP A 779 2.50 -9.93 4.45
C TRP A 779 1.93 -10.32 5.81
N LEU A 780 0.71 -10.87 5.80
CA LEU A 780 0.07 -11.44 6.98
C LEU A 780 0.26 -12.96 6.98
N VAL A 781 0.98 -13.49 7.97
CA VAL A 781 1.03 -14.93 8.24
C VAL A 781 -0.27 -15.33 8.94
N LEU A 782 -1.12 -16.09 8.24
CA LEU A 782 -2.41 -16.52 8.77
C LEU A 782 -2.24 -17.58 9.87
N PRO A 783 -3.12 -17.58 10.90
CA PRO A 783 -3.30 -18.72 11.78
C PRO A 783 -3.63 -20.01 10.99
N ARG A 784 -3.20 -21.16 11.51
CA ARG A 784 -3.53 -22.47 10.91
C ARG A 784 -5.04 -22.68 10.85
N GLU A 785 -5.77 -22.39 11.91
CA GLU A 785 -7.22 -22.58 11.97
C GLU A 785 -7.97 -21.62 11.05
N GLU A 786 -7.44 -20.43 10.82
CA GLU A 786 -7.98 -19.49 9.83
C GLU A 786 -7.79 -20.01 8.40
N THR A 787 -6.60 -20.55 8.12
CA THR A 787 -6.27 -21.17 6.83
C THR A 787 -7.22 -22.32 6.49
N PHE A 788 -7.51 -23.20 7.45
CA PHE A 788 -8.43 -24.32 7.25
C PHE A 788 -9.90 -23.87 7.16
N ARG A 789 -10.36 -22.93 8.00
CA ARG A 789 -11.74 -22.39 7.94
C ARG A 789 -12.07 -21.82 6.56
N ARG A 790 -11.19 -20.97 6.01
CA ARG A 790 -11.35 -20.38 4.67
C ARG A 790 -11.28 -21.41 3.54
N PHE A 791 -10.52 -22.49 3.72
CA PHE A 791 -10.47 -23.60 2.77
C PHE A 791 -11.78 -24.41 2.75
N GLU A 792 -12.34 -24.70 3.93
CA GLU A 792 -13.61 -25.43 4.05
C GLU A 792 -14.78 -24.62 3.49
N ALA A 793 -14.88 -23.32 3.79
CA ALA A 793 -15.88 -22.42 3.20
C ALA A 793 -15.83 -22.42 1.66
N ARG A 794 -14.63 -22.26 1.07
CA ARG A 794 -14.43 -22.31 -0.39
C ARG A 794 -14.78 -23.66 -1.02
N ARG A 795 -14.59 -24.79 -0.30
CA ARG A 795 -14.99 -26.12 -0.77
C ARG A 795 -16.51 -26.28 -0.81
N LEU A 796 -17.23 -25.66 0.13
CA LEU A 796 -18.68 -25.67 0.18
C LEU A 796 -19.27 -24.84 -0.97
N THR A 797 -18.80 -23.60 -1.17
CA THR A 797 -19.31 -22.71 -2.22
C THR A 797 -18.94 -23.16 -3.64
N SER A 798 -17.80 -23.82 -3.84
CA SER A 798 -17.40 -24.34 -5.16
C SER A 798 -18.10 -25.64 -5.59
N GLY A 799 -18.93 -26.24 -4.73
CA GLY A 799 -19.74 -27.42 -5.05
C GLY A 799 -18.98 -28.75 -5.22
N ASP A 800 -17.65 -28.81 -5.07
CA ASP A 800 -16.85 -30.05 -5.17
C ASP A 800 -16.84 -30.83 -3.84
N ALA A 801 -18.04 -30.95 -3.25
CA ALA A 801 -18.31 -31.66 -2.01
C ALA A 801 -18.31 -33.18 -2.23
N ARG A 802 -17.10 -33.74 -2.28
CA ARG A 802 -16.83 -35.19 -2.15
C ARG A 802 -16.42 -35.57 -0.73
#